data_AF-A0A024EB22-F1
#
_entry.id   AF-A0A024EB22-F1
#
_cell.length_a   1.000
_cell.length_b   1.000
_cell.length_c   1.000
_cell.angle_alpha   90.00
_cell.angle_beta   90.00
_cell.angle_gamma   90.00
#
_symmetry.space_group_name_H-M   'P 1'
#
loop_
_entity.id
_entity.type
_entity.pdbx_description
1 polymer ?
#
loop_
_entity_poly.entity_id
_entity_poly.type
_entity_poly.pdbx_seq_one_letter_code
_entity_poly.pdbx_strand_id
1 'polypeptide(L)'
;MPPEIEARYLTIDWQSEGVARAIEVAPVSLEIESRTDGEFVVESVIFNDFQPWLGIRVGPGFEEVMPVFVTALGQETPMLQVADPRGGGFWWLRNDGWDHAGKRHLSELQRSAGVYNIRIGDLTLRVENRLSTFGRADIQAYIDDFRGDLLWMIMNDSAGATATGKGAGAGTEFADALKELHTASHRVLASPAVNIREGQAQQPLAKLRPNTVTFREYARNPTARQLTGRVFNESADTAENRYLRHVLAVSLKVADAYVSAASLQSSFLDRLASQESERARRDREMEMRPVEPEVFDQQTEEIKRKLDALADFKSRSGHEADLVGRFPIHLGKRYFDHFAFYYTPQDAMASNVASPVDYRVVVLPKDLFELILGAHHFCKNFTLTGSVDSRVRDTSKGQQFREITFTSVQEVLPQTDVLEKRAGKRRGLEKNNWLVRLSRNELRELNREVGIGERRAEKSLEKKRVISLSVEEIGRWARKLTETDAGFDCLGISRSSNFPLGMRFVSNPDYAACVSAFNKVRELFNRGGLDLSKLEEISSIGILHTSDIYEKWCLLKIFMLLMHDFRFEPERGWEEKLVATSLERASNVRFEFSRDDLEMKVTLNCQAEMSTGRRPDFILEVIYTGKEQSRRFDRESGRRGGIVMDAKFRSNWKEDGLNRMLDELVLAKGYDKAVESGRVFILQPCEFTARPAASPLEWGAHCDYGRTQSHRQGWIQTGVSSSGARSTQHLKRLLAMVFQSSFPEPQEEHDDYGNKTWTSRSFCLGCGERHVAIEAKSTQSGATRWLLDCKRCGVWSVRTHCYDCAAPLFKNGTIWTYHNTVADQVTNVICPSCGSYFDREFS
;
A
#
# COMPACT_ATOMS: atom_id res chain seq x y z
N MET A 1 22.81 6.97 20.03
CA MET A 1 23.52 5.90 20.76
C MET A 1 23.21 4.59 20.05
N PRO A 2 24.16 3.66 19.88
CA PRO A 2 23.83 2.32 19.41
C PRO A 2 22.84 1.66 20.39
N PRO A 3 21.90 0.83 19.92
CA PRO A 3 20.95 0.16 20.80
C PRO A 3 21.69 -0.80 21.75
N GLU A 4 21.24 -0.90 23.02
CA GLU A 4 21.80 -1.83 24.01
C GLU A 4 21.73 -3.30 23.54
N ILE A 5 20.75 -3.62 22.69
CA ILE A 5 20.50 -4.95 22.15
C ILE A 5 20.15 -4.81 20.66
N GLU A 6 20.70 -5.69 19.83
CA GLU A 6 20.41 -5.80 18.40
C GLU A 6 19.94 -7.23 18.08
N ALA A 7 18.84 -7.37 17.34
CA ALA A 7 18.31 -8.65 16.88
C ALA A 7 18.28 -8.71 15.35
N ARG A 8 18.78 -9.79 14.74
CA ARG A 8 18.83 -9.98 13.27
C ARG A 8 18.55 -11.42 12.86
N TYR A 9 18.01 -11.60 11.66
CA TYR A 9 18.00 -12.90 11.00
C TYR A 9 19.37 -13.22 10.40
N LEU A 10 19.82 -14.47 10.53
CA LEU A 10 21.09 -14.95 10.01
C LEU A 10 20.93 -16.25 9.22
N THR A 11 21.75 -16.45 8.19
CA THR A 11 22.03 -17.77 7.62
C THR A 11 23.45 -18.16 8.00
N ILE A 12 23.65 -19.35 8.57
CA ILE A 12 24.95 -19.79 9.06
C ILE A 12 25.37 -21.07 8.33
N ASP A 13 26.52 -21.02 7.66
CA ASP A 13 27.24 -22.20 7.18
C ASP A 13 28.23 -22.64 8.26
N TRP A 14 28.05 -23.82 8.81
CA TRP A 14 28.83 -24.33 9.94
C TRP A 14 30.07 -25.10 9.45
N GLN A 15 31.23 -24.82 10.04
CA GLN A 15 32.45 -25.58 9.80
C GLN A 15 32.57 -26.76 10.76
N SER A 16 32.33 -26.51 12.04
CA SER A 16 32.36 -27.46 13.15
C SER A 16 31.49 -26.94 14.29
N GLU A 17 31.33 -27.72 15.36
CA GLU A 17 30.59 -27.30 16.55
C GLU A 17 31.13 -25.96 17.09
N GLY A 18 30.23 -24.99 17.24
CA GLY A 18 30.53 -23.63 17.70
C GLY A 18 31.23 -22.71 16.68
N VAL A 19 31.61 -23.21 15.50
CA VAL A 19 32.45 -22.45 14.54
C VAL A 19 31.74 -22.31 13.19
N ALA A 20 31.39 -21.07 12.84
CA ALA A 20 30.81 -20.73 11.55
C ALA A 20 31.90 -20.55 10.47
N ARG A 21 31.71 -21.17 9.30
CA ARG A 21 32.51 -20.88 8.10
C ARG A 21 32.11 -19.54 7.50
N ALA A 22 30.81 -19.27 7.44
CA ALA A 22 30.24 -18.04 6.92
C ALA A 22 28.93 -17.72 7.64
N ILE A 23 28.72 -16.43 7.91
CA ILE A 23 27.45 -15.91 8.39
C ILE A 23 26.98 -14.88 7.37
N GLU A 24 25.78 -15.09 6.84
CA GLU A 24 25.03 -14.10 6.11
C GLU A 24 24.08 -13.41 7.07
N VAL A 25 24.27 -12.12 7.29
CA VAL A 25 23.50 -11.32 8.24
C VAL A 25 22.46 -10.54 7.46
N ALA A 26 21.20 -10.56 7.91
CA ALA A 26 20.20 -9.63 7.36
C ALA A 26 20.68 -8.18 7.55
N PRO A 27 20.84 -7.34 6.52
CA PRO A 27 21.20 -5.93 6.69
C PRO A 27 20.28 -5.12 7.61
N VAL A 28 19.03 -5.55 7.82
CA VAL A 28 18.06 -4.86 8.69
C VAL A 28 17.89 -5.60 10.01
N SER A 29 17.97 -4.85 11.12
CA SER A 29 17.64 -5.33 12.46
C SER A 29 16.14 -5.37 12.70
N LEU A 30 15.69 -6.39 13.43
CA LEU A 30 14.33 -6.46 13.95
C LEU A 30 14.09 -5.31 14.92
N GLU A 31 12.86 -4.79 14.90
CA GLU A 31 12.44 -3.74 15.83
C GLU A 31 12.35 -4.33 17.25
N ILE A 32 12.99 -3.64 18.20
CA ILE A 32 12.91 -3.98 19.61
C ILE A 32 12.13 -2.87 20.30
N GLU A 33 10.96 -3.22 20.81
CA GLU A 33 10.08 -2.29 21.52
C GLU A 33 10.37 -2.31 23.01
N SER A 34 10.52 -1.14 23.63
CA SER A 34 10.52 -1.02 25.10
C SER A 34 9.10 -0.85 25.63
N ARG A 35 8.78 -1.58 26.68
CA ARG A 35 7.53 -1.48 27.45
C ARG A 35 7.73 -0.64 28.70
N THR A 36 6.63 -0.13 29.25
CA THR A 36 6.61 0.78 30.41
C THR A 36 7.11 0.15 31.71
N ASP A 37 7.21 -1.18 31.75
CA ASP A 37 7.75 -2.00 32.84
C ASP A 37 9.27 -2.27 32.71
N GLY A 38 9.91 -1.76 31.64
CA GLY A 38 11.33 -1.98 31.37
C GLY A 38 11.64 -3.29 30.62
N GLU A 39 10.61 -4.05 30.20
CA GLU A 39 10.77 -5.22 29.35
C GLU A 39 11.01 -4.80 27.89
N PHE A 40 11.93 -5.48 27.21
CA PHE A 40 12.13 -5.34 25.77
C PHE A 40 11.41 -6.47 25.03
N VAL A 41 10.73 -6.15 23.93
CA VAL A 41 10.01 -7.14 23.12
C VAL A 41 10.52 -7.10 21.69
N VAL A 42 10.79 -8.27 21.11
CA VAL A 42 11.11 -8.43 19.69
C VAL A 42 10.22 -9.50 19.07
N GLU A 43 9.68 -9.23 17.89
CA GLU A 43 8.92 -10.22 17.13
C GLU A 43 9.81 -10.92 16.11
N SER A 44 9.81 -12.25 16.10
CA SER A 44 10.49 -13.08 15.11
C SER A 44 9.54 -14.06 14.42
N VAL A 45 9.95 -14.60 13.29
CA VAL A 45 9.13 -15.42 12.40
C VAL A 45 9.90 -16.66 11.95
N ILE A 46 9.24 -17.81 12.07
CA ILE A 46 9.64 -19.08 11.44
C ILE A 46 8.88 -19.19 10.12
N PHE A 47 9.59 -19.33 9.00
CA PHE A 47 8.96 -19.54 7.69
C PHE A 47 8.82 -21.03 7.37
N ASN A 48 7.90 -21.36 6.47
CA ASN A 48 7.46 -22.74 6.22
C ASN A 48 8.60 -23.65 5.71
N ASP A 49 9.39 -23.16 4.74
CA ASP A 49 10.50 -23.87 4.11
C ASP A 49 11.85 -23.11 4.25
N PHE A 50 11.86 -22.09 5.11
CA PHE A 50 13.02 -21.26 5.38
C PHE A 50 13.15 -20.97 6.88
N GLN A 51 14.28 -21.36 7.46
CA GLN A 51 14.50 -21.27 8.90
C GLN A 51 15.74 -20.41 9.17
N PRO A 52 15.63 -19.08 9.10
CA PRO A 52 16.74 -18.22 9.50
C PRO A 52 17.00 -18.36 10.99
N TRP A 53 18.26 -18.15 11.40
CA TRP A 53 18.63 -18.05 12.81
C TRP A 53 18.25 -16.67 13.34
N LEU A 54 17.74 -16.59 14.57
CA LEU A 54 17.65 -15.32 15.29
C LEU A 54 18.95 -15.10 16.04
N GLY A 55 19.74 -14.14 15.58
CA GLY A 55 20.96 -13.68 16.22
C GLY A 55 20.73 -12.46 17.10
N ILE A 56 21.24 -12.51 18.32
CA ILE A 56 21.26 -11.37 19.25
C ILE A 56 22.70 -10.87 19.39
N ARG A 57 22.89 -9.56 19.27
CA ARG A 57 24.14 -8.87 19.59
C ARG A 57 23.87 -7.88 20.71
N VAL A 58 24.81 -7.80 21.66
CA VAL A 58 24.71 -6.90 22.81
C VAL A 58 25.70 -5.75 22.65
N GLY A 59 25.26 -4.55 23.03
CA GLY A 59 26.06 -3.34 22.92
C GLY A 59 27.12 -3.18 24.01
N PRO A 60 27.90 -2.08 23.95
CA PRO A 60 28.93 -1.76 24.95
C PRO A 60 28.31 -1.66 26.36
N GLY A 61 28.95 -2.31 27.35
CA GLY A 61 28.43 -2.41 28.74
C GLY A 61 27.88 -3.78 29.13
N PHE A 62 27.58 -4.64 28.15
CA PHE A 62 27.15 -6.04 28.36
C PHE A 62 28.15 -7.05 27.78
N GLU A 63 29.39 -6.60 27.51
CA GLU A 63 30.39 -7.36 26.74
C GLU A 63 30.82 -8.67 27.43
N GLU A 64 30.80 -8.71 28.76
CA GLU A 64 31.09 -9.91 29.56
C GLU A 64 29.83 -10.66 30.02
N VAL A 65 28.64 -10.15 29.70
CA VAL A 65 27.37 -10.72 30.15
C VAL A 65 26.95 -11.81 29.18
N MET A 66 26.86 -13.05 29.68
CA MET A 66 26.34 -14.18 28.91
C MET A 66 24.81 -14.18 28.94
N PRO A 67 24.12 -13.97 27.80
CA PRO A 67 22.67 -14.07 27.74
C PRO A 67 22.18 -15.50 28.03
N VAL A 68 21.06 -15.61 28.75
CA VAL A 68 20.44 -16.89 29.10
C VAL A 68 18.96 -16.91 28.73
N PHE A 69 18.47 -18.03 28.22
CA PHE A 69 17.03 -18.28 28.08
C PHE A 69 16.44 -18.68 29.43
N VAL A 70 15.31 -18.08 29.80
CA VAL A 70 14.59 -18.37 31.04
C VAL A 70 13.26 -19.05 30.72
N THR A 71 13.05 -20.24 31.24
CA THR A 71 11.80 -20.99 31.10
C THR A 71 10.72 -20.50 32.06
N ALA A 72 9.46 -20.91 31.87
CA ALA A 72 8.36 -20.59 32.79
C ALA A 72 8.57 -21.10 34.23
N LEU A 73 9.43 -22.11 34.41
CA LEU A 73 9.82 -22.66 35.70
C LEU A 73 11.04 -21.95 36.32
N GLY A 74 11.55 -20.89 35.68
CA GLY A 74 12.74 -20.16 36.11
C GLY A 74 14.07 -20.85 35.82
N GLN A 75 14.08 -21.97 35.07
CA GLN A 75 15.33 -22.62 34.66
C GLN A 75 16.03 -21.81 33.57
N GLU A 76 17.35 -21.68 33.69
CA GLU A 76 18.18 -20.89 32.79
C GLU A 76 19.03 -21.77 31.87
N THR A 77 19.14 -21.39 30.59
CA THR A 77 19.98 -22.08 29.61
C THR A 77 20.86 -21.06 28.88
N PRO A 78 22.21 -21.22 28.88
CA PRO A 78 23.11 -20.26 28.23
C PRO A 78 22.95 -20.25 26.72
N MET A 79 23.11 -19.06 26.11
CA MET A 79 23.17 -18.90 24.66
C MET A 79 24.56 -19.28 24.11
N LEU A 80 24.60 -19.75 22.87
CA LEU A 80 25.85 -20.05 22.16
C LEU A 80 26.41 -18.77 21.54
N GLN A 81 27.68 -18.48 21.82
CA GLN A 81 28.41 -17.40 21.20
C GLN A 81 29.07 -17.86 19.89
N VAL A 82 28.90 -17.11 18.81
CA VAL A 82 29.47 -17.42 17.49
C VAL A 82 30.16 -16.19 16.93
N ALA A 83 31.43 -16.33 16.52
CA ALA A 83 32.19 -15.24 15.91
C ALA A 83 31.71 -14.98 14.47
N ASP A 84 31.55 -13.70 14.11
CA ASP A 84 31.22 -13.26 12.76
C ASP A 84 32.49 -13.13 11.90
N PRO A 85 32.74 -14.01 10.91
CA PRO A 85 33.99 -14.01 10.15
C PRO A 85 34.16 -12.79 9.24
N ARG A 86 33.07 -12.08 8.90
CA ARG A 86 33.08 -10.97 7.94
C ARG A 86 32.80 -9.62 8.58
N GLY A 87 31.93 -9.58 9.59
CA GLY A 87 31.46 -8.35 10.23
C GLY A 87 32.23 -7.92 11.48
N GLY A 88 33.03 -8.81 12.08
CA GLY A 88 33.63 -8.58 13.39
C GLY A 88 32.62 -8.70 14.54
N GLY A 89 33.08 -9.12 15.72
CA GLY A 89 32.24 -9.34 16.91
C GLY A 89 31.57 -10.71 16.97
N PHE A 90 30.55 -10.83 17.84
CA PHE A 90 29.88 -12.10 18.16
C PHE A 90 28.36 -12.00 18.04
N TRP A 91 27.73 -13.11 17.67
CA TRP A 91 26.29 -13.34 17.71
C TRP A 91 25.96 -14.37 18.79
N TRP A 92 24.94 -14.09 19.59
CA TRP A 92 24.35 -15.02 20.55
C TRP A 92 23.15 -15.73 19.93
N LEU A 93 23.16 -17.06 20.00
CA LEU A 93 22.14 -17.93 19.40
C LEU A 93 21.54 -18.89 20.43
N ARG A 94 20.28 -19.27 20.23
CA ARG A 94 19.69 -20.40 20.93
C ARG A 94 20.33 -21.70 20.42
N ASN A 95 20.96 -22.47 21.30
CA ASN A 95 21.58 -23.75 20.97
C ASN A 95 20.90 -24.89 21.72
N ASP A 96 20.34 -25.84 20.98
CA ASP A 96 19.67 -27.04 21.48
C ASP A 96 20.43 -28.33 21.10
N GLY A 97 21.73 -28.19 20.80
CA GLY A 97 22.65 -29.30 20.53
C GLY A 97 23.25 -29.29 19.12
N TRP A 98 24.23 -30.16 18.92
CA TRP A 98 24.91 -30.34 17.63
C TRP A 98 24.43 -31.61 16.91
N ASP A 99 24.01 -31.45 15.66
CA ASP A 99 23.68 -32.55 14.76
C ASP A 99 24.94 -33.01 14.01
N HIS A 100 25.51 -34.13 14.42
CA HIS A 100 26.70 -34.71 13.79
C HIS A 100 26.48 -35.16 12.34
N ALA A 101 25.26 -35.59 11.98
CA ALA A 101 24.95 -36.05 10.62
C ALA A 101 24.79 -34.86 9.67
N GLY A 102 24.04 -33.83 10.09
CA GLY A 102 23.84 -32.60 9.35
C GLY A 102 25.00 -31.60 9.45
N LYS A 103 25.96 -31.84 10.35
CA LYS A 103 27.08 -30.94 10.71
C LYS A 103 26.61 -29.51 10.98
N ARG A 104 25.58 -29.36 11.83
CA ARG A 104 24.97 -28.07 12.16
C ARG A 104 24.43 -28.04 13.59
N HIS A 105 24.29 -26.84 14.16
CA HIS A 105 23.55 -26.66 15.41
C HIS A 105 22.03 -26.78 15.19
N LEU A 106 21.33 -27.17 16.25
CA LEU A 106 19.88 -27.18 16.33
C LEU A 106 19.38 -26.01 17.19
N SER A 107 18.21 -25.49 16.85
CA SER A 107 17.57 -24.39 17.58
C SER A 107 16.06 -24.56 17.60
N GLU A 108 15.48 -24.53 18.80
CA GLU A 108 14.02 -24.55 18.99
C GLU A 108 13.37 -23.26 18.47
N LEU A 109 14.08 -22.13 18.46
CA LEU A 109 13.60 -20.90 17.83
C LEU A 109 13.36 -21.06 16.31
N GLN A 110 13.95 -22.07 15.67
CA GLN A 110 13.72 -22.35 14.25
C GLN A 110 12.57 -23.35 14.01
N ARG A 111 12.07 -23.98 15.06
CA ARG A 111 11.11 -25.11 14.97
C ARG A 111 9.79 -24.85 15.68
N SER A 112 9.83 -24.03 16.72
CA SER A 112 8.76 -23.90 17.71
C SER A 112 8.35 -22.43 17.86
N ALA A 113 7.10 -22.13 17.51
CA ALA A 113 6.48 -20.83 17.77
C ALA A 113 6.10 -20.70 19.25
N GLY A 114 6.17 -19.50 19.80
CA GLY A 114 5.90 -19.25 21.22
C GLY A 114 6.52 -17.97 21.74
N VAL A 115 6.47 -17.80 23.05
CA VAL A 115 7.12 -16.70 23.76
C VAL A 115 8.37 -17.24 24.45
N TYR A 116 9.51 -16.62 24.21
CA TYR A 116 10.79 -16.98 24.82
C TYR A 116 11.36 -15.77 25.55
N ASN A 117 11.81 -15.95 26.78
CA ASN A 117 12.42 -14.88 27.56
C ASN A 117 13.94 -15.06 27.59
N ILE A 118 14.68 -14.01 27.26
CA ILE A 118 16.13 -13.95 27.30
C ILE A 118 16.51 -12.92 28.35
N ARG A 119 17.29 -13.33 29.35
CA ARG A 119 17.83 -12.44 30.38
C ARG A 119 19.25 -12.02 29.98
N ILE A 120 19.49 -10.71 29.97
CA ILE A 120 20.76 -10.07 29.61
C ILE A 120 21.14 -9.14 30.76
N GLY A 121 21.87 -9.68 31.74
CA GLY A 121 22.14 -8.96 32.99
C GLY A 121 20.83 -8.71 33.75
N ASP A 122 20.50 -7.44 33.95
CA ASP A 122 19.25 -6.97 34.58
C ASP A 122 18.11 -6.76 33.56
N LEU A 123 18.40 -6.84 32.26
CA LEU A 123 17.41 -6.66 31.20
C LEU A 123 16.73 -7.97 30.85
N THR A 124 15.44 -7.89 30.48
CA THR A 124 14.69 -9.02 29.93
C THR A 124 14.23 -8.68 28.52
N LEU A 125 14.65 -9.50 27.56
CA LEU A 125 14.20 -9.49 26.17
C LEU A 125 13.23 -10.65 25.94
N ARG A 126 11.97 -10.31 25.67
CA ARG A 126 10.93 -11.25 25.28
C ARG A 126 10.87 -11.37 23.76
N VAL A 127 11.13 -12.57 23.26
CA VAL A 127 11.02 -12.93 21.85
C VAL A 127 9.64 -13.54 21.60
N GLU A 128 8.81 -12.86 20.82
CA GLU A 128 7.55 -13.41 20.31
C GLU A 128 7.80 -14.08 18.96
N ASN A 129 8.04 -15.39 18.99
CA ASN A 129 8.37 -16.16 17.80
C ASN A 129 7.11 -16.74 17.15
N ARG A 130 6.81 -16.36 15.91
CA ARG A 130 5.55 -16.66 15.22
C ARG A 130 5.77 -17.62 14.05
N LEU A 131 4.81 -18.51 13.81
CA LEU A 131 4.82 -19.37 12.64
C LEU A 131 4.25 -18.59 11.44
N SER A 132 4.94 -18.66 10.30
CA SER A 132 4.47 -18.15 9.03
C SER A 132 4.18 -19.28 8.05
N THR A 133 3.05 -19.20 7.35
CA THR A 133 2.77 -20.09 6.22
C THR A 133 3.51 -19.67 4.95
N PHE A 134 4.08 -18.46 4.91
CA PHE A 134 4.90 -18.02 3.78
C PHE A 134 6.18 -18.84 3.68
N GLY A 135 6.52 -19.25 2.47
CA GLY A 135 7.80 -19.86 2.13
C GLY A 135 8.70 -18.95 1.29
N ARG A 136 9.83 -19.49 0.81
CA ARG A 136 10.80 -18.77 -0.02
C ARG A 136 10.16 -18.21 -1.29
N ALA A 137 9.29 -18.97 -1.93
CA ALA A 137 8.64 -18.57 -3.17
C ALA A 137 7.73 -17.34 -2.96
N ASP A 138 7.00 -17.28 -1.84
CA ASP A 138 6.12 -16.15 -1.53
C ASP A 138 6.94 -14.88 -1.28
N ILE A 139 8.03 -14.99 -0.51
CA ILE A 139 8.92 -13.86 -0.21
C ILE A 139 9.60 -13.37 -1.49
N GLN A 140 10.05 -14.30 -2.34
CA GLN A 140 10.66 -13.97 -3.62
C GLN A 140 9.66 -13.22 -4.52
N ALA A 141 8.38 -13.56 -4.49
CA ALA A 141 7.35 -12.83 -5.23
C ALA A 141 7.24 -11.37 -4.79
N TYR A 142 7.35 -11.07 -3.48
CA TYR A 142 7.42 -9.68 -3.01
C TYR A 142 8.67 -8.95 -3.49
N ILE A 143 9.83 -9.60 -3.44
CA ILE A 143 11.11 -9.03 -3.90
C ILE A 143 11.06 -8.74 -5.40
N ASP A 144 10.57 -9.69 -6.20
CA ASP A 144 10.51 -9.55 -7.66
C ASP A 144 9.51 -8.47 -8.07
N ASP A 145 8.34 -8.43 -7.45
CA ASP A 145 7.32 -7.40 -7.71
C ASP A 145 7.83 -6.01 -7.29
N PHE A 146 8.45 -5.89 -6.11
CA PHE A 146 9.08 -4.65 -5.63
C PHE A 146 10.17 -4.15 -6.60
N ARG A 147 11.11 -5.03 -6.98
CA ARG A 147 12.21 -4.69 -7.89
C ARG A 147 11.68 -4.27 -9.25
N GLY A 148 10.73 -5.03 -9.77
CA GLY A 148 10.08 -4.77 -11.06
C GLY A 148 9.43 -3.39 -11.07
N ASP A 149 8.62 -3.08 -10.06
CA ASP A 149 7.93 -1.81 -9.94
C ASP A 149 8.89 -0.63 -9.75
N LEU A 150 9.90 -0.78 -8.89
CA LEU A 150 10.90 0.27 -8.66
C LEU A 150 11.62 0.62 -9.96
N LEU A 151 12.12 -0.41 -10.67
CA LEU A 151 12.80 -0.23 -11.95
C LEU A 151 11.86 0.34 -13.02
N TRP A 152 10.61 -0.12 -13.05
CA TRP A 152 9.60 0.37 -13.99
C TRP A 152 9.30 1.84 -13.76
N MET A 153 9.03 2.25 -12.51
CA MET A 153 8.79 3.64 -12.16
C MET A 153 9.96 4.53 -12.57
N ILE A 154 11.18 4.10 -12.27
CA ILE A 154 12.37 4.90 -12.54
C ILE A 154 12.65 5.04 -14.05
N MET A 155 12.57 3.94 -14.80
CA MET A 155 12.95 3.94 -16.22
C MET A 155 11.84 4.39 -17.16
N ASN A 156 10.58 4.38 -16.72
CA ASN A 156 9.45 4.74 -17.58
C ASN A 156 8.81 6.10 -17.24
N ASP A 157 8.93 6.63 -16.01
CA ASP A 157 8.42 7.98 -15.66
C ASP A 157 9.45 9.11 -15.84
N SER A 158 10.74 8.80 -16.04
CA SER A 158 11.77 9.80 -16.35
C SER A 158 11.56 10.51 -17.70
N ALA A 159 10.50 10.16 -18.44
CA ALA A 159 10.00 10.88 -19.61
C ALA A 159 8.49 11.19 -19.50
N GLY A 160 8.12 12.11 -18.60
CA GLY A 160 7.01 13.06 -18.81
C GLY A 160 5.72 12.54 -19.43
N ALA A 161 5.25 11.34 -19.07
CA ALA A 161 4.04 10.74 -19.64
C ALA A 161 2.74 11.29 -19.02
N THR A 162 2.81 12.42 -18.32
CA THR A 162 1.67 13.30 -17.99
C THR A 162 1.57 14.53 -18.90
N ALA A 163 2.59 14.83 -19.72
CA ALA A 163 2.50 15.88 -20.71
C ALA A 163 1.95 15.32 -22.03
N THR A 164 1.02 16.05 -22.62
CA THR A 164 0.44 15.93 -23.96
C THR A 164 1.48 16.06 -25.11
N GLY A 165 2.70 15.55 -24.95
CA GLY A 165 3.82 15.70 -25.86
C GLY A 165 3.96 14.53 -26.83
N LYS A 166 4.02 14.83 -28.12
CA LYS A 166 4.32 13.93 -29.25
C LYS A 166 5.81 13.52 -29.28
N GLY A 167 6.38 13.09 -28.15
CA GLY A 167 7.74 12.55 -28.08
C GLY A 167 7.76 11.02 -28.27
N ALA A 168 8.88 10.47 -28.72
CA ALA A 168 9.14 9.04 -28.62
C ALA A 168 9.18 8.67 -27.11
N GLY A 169 8.57 7.55 -26.70
CA GLY A 169 8.57 7.14 -25.29
C GLY A 169 9.98 6.74 -24.80
N ALA A 170 10.19 6.68 -23.48
CA ALA A 170 11.48 6.30 -22.88
C ALA A 170 12.02 4.95 -23.41
N GLY A 171 11.14 3.96 -23.65
CA GLY A 171 11.52 2.67 -24.22
C GLY A 171 12.05 2.77 -25.66
N THR A 172 11.47 3.65 -26.48
CA THR A 172 11.95 3.88 -27.86
C THR A 172 13.28 4.64 -27.88
N GLU A 173 13.46 5.65 -27.02
CA GLU A 173 14.74 6.35 -26.87
C GLU A 173 15.85 5.38 -26.45
N PHE A 174 15.54 4.45 -25.54
CA PHE A 174 16.49 3.45 -25.09
C PHE A 174 16.84 2.42 -26.18
N ALA A 175 15.85 1.95 -26.94
CA ALA A 175 16.08 1.06 -28.08
C ALA A 175 17.00 1.72 -29.14
N ASP A 176 16.80 3.01 -29.42
CA ASP A 176 17.63 3.77 -30.34
C ASP A 176 19.07 3.95 -29.81
N ALA A 177 19.25 4.22 -28.52
CA ALA A 177 20.58 4.29 -27.92
C ALA A 177 21.34 2.95 -28.02
N LEU A 178 20.67 1.81 -27.80
CA LEU A 178 21.26 0.47 -27.96
C LEU A 178 21.62 0.18 -29.43
N LYS A 179 20.77 0.61 -30.37
CA LYS A 179 21.03 0.50 -31.81
C LYS A 179 22.27 1.28 -32.24
N GLU A 180 22.41 2.52 -31.78
CA GLU A 180 23.59 3.34 -32.04
C GLU A 180 24.85 2.68 -31.47
N LEU A 181 24.78 2.18 -30.23
CA LEU A 181 25.89 1.48 -29.59
C LEU A 181 26.29 0.22 -30.36
N HIS A 182 25.33 -0.57 -30.80
CA HIS A 182 25.61 -1.76 -31.62
C HIS A 182 26.28 -1.37 -32.93
N THR A 183 25.75 -0.36 -33.62
CA THR A 183 26.31 0.10 -34.91
C THR A 183 27.76 0.56 -34.76
N ALA A 184 28.05 1.36 -33.73
CA ALA A 184 29.39 1.86 -33.46
C ALA A 184 30.36 0.73 -33.03
N SER A 185 29.94 -0.11 -32.07
CA SER A 185 30.78 -1.20 -31.55
C SER A 185 31.04 -2.30 -32.60
N HIS A 186 30.10 -2.57 -33.50
CA HIS A 186 30.30 -3.49 -34.62
C HIS A 186 31.36 -2.98 -35.60
N ARG A 187 31.46 -1.65 -35.82
CA ARG A 187 32.56 -1.07 -36.63
C ARG A 187 33.91 -1.27 -35.95
N VAL A 188 33.98 -1.08 -34.63
CA VAL A 188 35.20 -1.37 -33.85
C VAL A 188 35.54 -2.86 -33.90
N LEU A 189 34.57 -3.76 -33.80
CA LEU A 189 34.81 -5.20 -33.89
C LEU A 189 35.36 -5.62 -35.25
N ALA A 190 34.91 -4.98 -36.33
CA ALA A 190 35.40 -5.25 -37.68
C ALA A 190 36.88 -4.85 -37.88
N SER A 191 37.38 -3.86 -37.13
CA SER A 191 38.77 -3.39 -37.20
C SER A 191 39.23 -2.89 -35.81
N PRO A 192 39.50 -3.80 -34.86
CA PRO A 192 39.81 -3.43 -33.48
C PRO A 192 41.20 -2.81 -33.39
N ALA A 193 41.42 -1.87 -32.48
CA ALA A 193 42.75 -1.38 -32.20
C ALA A 193 43.65 -2.52 -31.68
N VAL A 194 44.84 -2.66 -32.26
CA VAL A 194 45.80 -3.70 -31.91
C VAL A 194 47.06 -3.07 -31.34
N ASN A 195 47.56 -3.64 -30.24
CA ASN A 195 48.92 -3.38 -29.77
C ASN A 195 49.86 -4.42 -30.33
N ILE A 196 50.92 -3.96 -30.98
CA ILE A 196 51.99 -4.80 -31.49
C ILE A 196 53.07 -4.89 -30.42
N ARG A 197 53.38 -6.09 -29.94
CA ARG A 197 54.50 -6.35 -29.03
C ARG A 197 55.57 -7.19 -29.71
N GLU A 198 56.82 -6.81 -29.52
CA GLU A 198 57.97 -7.59 -29.98
C GLU A 198 58.19 -8.77 -29.01
N GLY A 199 58.25 -9.98 -29.54
CA GLY A 199 58.49 -11.23 -28.80
C GLY A 199 59.54 -12.10 -29.50
N GLN A 200 59.77 -13.30 -28.96
CA GLN A 200 60.69 -14.29 -29.52
C GLN A 200 59.96 -15.62 -29.78
N ALA A 201 60.11 -16.16 -30.99
CA ALA A 201 59.54 -17.46 -31.36
C ALA A 201 60.40 -18.16 -32.43
N GLN A 202 60.22 -19.48 -32.58
CA GLN A 202 60.89 -20.24 -33.63
C GLN A 202 60.44 -19.77 -35.01
N GLN A 203 61.39 -19.32 -35.84
CA GLN A 203 61.13 -18.88 -37.21
C GLN A 203 62.00 -19.64 -38.21
N PRO A 204 61.50 -19.88 -39.43
CA PRO A 204 62.32 -20.45 -40.50
C PRO A 204 63.55 -19.58 -40.79
N LEU A 205 64.69 -20.20 -41.07
CA LEU A 205 65.94 -19.49 -41.37
C LEU A 205 65.78 -18.38 -42.42
N ALA A 206 64.91 -18.60 -43.42
CA ALA A 206 64.65 -17.63 -44.50
C ALA A 206 63.98 -16.31 -44.04
N LYS A 207 63.32 -16.29 -42.88
CA LYS A 207 62.62 -15.10 -42.34
C LYS A 207 63.42 -14.39 -41.24
N LEU A 208 64.54 -14.96 -40.82
CA LEU A 208 65.35 -14.44 -39.73
C LEU A 208 66.35 -13.38 -40.19
N ARG A 209 66.44 -12.27 -39.46
CA ARG A 209 67.61 -11.38 -39.56
C ARG A 209 68.76 -11.94 -38.70
N PRO A 210 69.98 -12.07 -39.24
CA PRO A 210 71.14 -12.53 -38.46
C PRO A 210 71.40 -11.61 -37.27
N ASN A 211 71.48 -12.18 -36.08
CA ASN A 211 71.90 -11.51 -34.86
C ASN A 211 72.76 -12.46 -34.02
N THR A 212 73.34 -11.96 -32.92
CA THR A 212 74.28 -12.73 -32.09
C THR A 212 73.66 -14.00 -31.49
N VAL A 213 72.35 -14.00 -31.22
CA VAL A 213 71.61 -15.15 -30.67
C VAL A 213 71.32 -16.18 -31.74
N THR A 214 70.76 -15.76 -32.89
CA THR A 214 70.49 -16.67 -34.02
C THR A 214 71.77 -17.29 -34.59
N PHE A 215 72.89 -16.54 -34.58
CA PHE A 215 74.20 -17.08 -34.96
C PHE A 215 74.69 -18.16 -34.01
N ARG A 216 74.57 -17.95 -32.69
CA ARG A 216 74.97 -18.95 -31.67
C ARG A 216 74.12 -20.21 -31.73
N GLU A 217 72.81 -20.08 -31.97
CA GLU A 217 71.92 -21.23 -32.12
C GLU A 217 72.24 -22.03 -33.38
N TYR A 218 72.47 -21.35 -34.52
CA TYR A 218 72.88 -22.01 -35.76
C TYR A 218 74.24 -22.71 -35.65
N ALA A 219 75.23 -22.07 -35.00
CA ALA A 219 76.56 -22.66 -34.79
C ALA A 219 76.52 -23.90 -33.88
N ARG A 220 75.57 -23.97 -32.95
CA ARG A 220 75.36 -25.14 -32.07
C ARG A 220 74.61 -26.28 -32.77
N ASN A 221 73.71 -25.98 -33.70
CA ASN A 221 73.02 -26.98 -34.52
C ASN A 221 72.76 -26.47 -35.95
N PRO A 222 73.71 -26.66 -36.88
CA PRO A 222 73.60 -26.17 -38.26
C PRO A 222 72.48 -26.83 -39.07
N THR A 223 71.94 -27.97 -38.59
CA THR A 223 70.86 -28.71 -39.27
C THR A 223 69.46 -28.24 -38.85
N ALA A 224 69.35 -27.35 -37.86
CA ALA A 224 68.07 -26.83 -37.38
C ALA A 224 67.36 -26.00 -38.47
N ARG A 225 66.11 -26.35 -38.77
CA ARG A 225 65.29 -25.67 -39.81
C ARG A 225 64.60 -24.41 -39.30
N GLN A 226 64.57 -24.21 -37.98
CA GLN A 226 64.01 -23.04 -37.30
C GLN A 226 64.93 -22.62 -36.16
N LEU A 227 65.05 -21.31 -35.94
CA LEU A 227 65.82 -20.71 -34.85
C LEU A 227 65.00 -19.60 -34.19
N THR A 228 65.40 -19.17 -32.99
CA THR A 228 64.68 -18.17 -32.20
C THR A 228 64.82 -16.79 -32.84
N GLY A 229 63.72 -16.28 -33.39
CA GLY A 229 63.63 -14.98 -34.07
C GLY A 229 62.76 -13.97 -33.36
N ARG A 230 62.94 -12.68 -33.71
CA ARG A 230 62.01 -11.61 -33.33
C ARG A 230 60.70 -11.82 -34.08
N VAL A 231 59.59 -11.82 -33.35
CA VAL A 231 58.24 -11.88 -33.90
C VAL A 231 57.41 -10.73 -33.36
N PHE A 232 56.48 -10.23 -34.16
CA PHE A 232 55.51 -9.23 -33.72
C PHE A 232 54.21 -9.95 -33.39
N ASN A 233 53.87 -9.95 -32.10
CA ASN A 233 52.61 -10.52 -31.62
C ASN A 233 51.60 -9.37 -31.53
N GLU A 234 50.55 -9.50 -32.34
CA GLU A 234 49.40 -8.62 -32.32
C GLU A 234 48.45 -9.05 -31.20
N SER A 235 48.02 -8.09 -30.39
CA SER A 235 46.98 -8.31 -29.38
C SER A 235 45.94 -7.21 -29.47
N ALA A 236 44.69 -7.61 -29.71
CA ALA A 236 43.54 -6.72 -29.65
C ALA A 236 43.12 -6.40 -28.20
N ASP A 237 43.73 -7.04 -27.18
CA ASP A 237 43.42 -6.85 -25.76
C ASP A 237 44.04 -5.54 -25.19
N THR A 238 43.64 -4.43 -25.81
CA THR A 238 44.02 -3.06 -25.47
C THR A 238 43.09 -2.46 -24.40
N ALA A 239 43.54 -1.42 -23.69
CA ALA A 239 42.73 -0.78 -22.65
C ALA A 239 41.40 -0.24 -23.21
N GLU A 240 41.44 0.31 -24.43
CA GLU A 240 40.30 0.78 -25.19
C GLU A 240 39.29 -0.33 -25.46
N ASN A 241 39.73 -1.47 -26.00
CA ASN A 241 38.84 -2.59 -26.29
C ASN A 241 38.28 -3.24 -25.03
N ARG A 242 39.08 -3.33 -23.95
CA ARG A 242 38.60 -3.85 -22.66
C ARG A 242 37.51 -2.98 -22.04
N TYR A 243 37.67 -1.66 -22.15
CA TYR A 243 36.67 -0.71 -21.69
C TYR A 243 35.41 -0.72 -22.56
N LEU A 244 35.56 -0.80 -23.89
CA LEU A 244 34.40 -0.98 -24.78
C LEU A 244 33.63 -2.27 -24.46
N ARG A 245 34.33 -3.37 -24.22
CA ARG A 245 33.70 -4.64 -23.82
C ARG A 245 32.98 -4.52 -22.47
N HIS A 246 33.54 -3.76 -21.52
CA HIS A 246 32.84 -3.42 -20.28
C HIS A 246 31.58 -2.57 -20.53
N VAL A 247 31.65 -1.55 -21.40
CA VAL A 247 30.51 -0.73 -21.82
C VAL A 247 29.37 -1.59 -22.38
N LEU A 248 29.68 -2.55 -23.25
CA LEU A 248 28.68 -3.49 -23.79
C LEU A 248 28.04 -4.31 -22.67
N ALA A 249 28.83 -4.89 -21.78
CA ALA A 249 28.33 -5.68 -20.66
C ALA A 249 27.42 -4.87 -19.74
N VAL A 250 27.75 -3.61 -19.49
CA VAL A 250 26.93 -2.68 -18.70
C VAL A 250 25.60 -2.39 -19.42
N SER A 251 25.63 -2.04 -20.70
CA SER A 251 24.42 -1.76 -21.47
C SER A 251 23.49 -2.98 -21.56
N LEU A 252 24.05 -4.18 -21.65
CA LEU A 252 23.28 -5.44 -21.60
C LEU A 252 22.61 -5.64 -20.24
N LYS A 253 23.33 -5.41 -19.12
CA LYS A 253 22.72 -5.47 -17.77
C LYS A 253 21.53 -4.51 -17.62
N VAL A 254 21.66 -3.29 -18.12
CA VAL A 254 20.56 -2.30 -18.09
C VAL A 254 19.40 -2.73 -18.98
N ALA A 255 19.67 -3.28 -20.17
CA ALA A 255 18.65 -3.81 -21.06
C ALA A 255 17.88 -4.97 -20.43
N ASP A 256 18.57 -5.90 -19.77
CA ASP A 256 17.95 -7.03 -19.07
C ASP A 256 17.08 -6.56 -17.90
N ALA A 257 17.55 -5.58 -17.13
CA ALA A 257 16.76 -4.96 -16.06
C ALA A 257 15.48 -4.31 -16.60
N TYR A 258 15.56 -3.59 -17.71
CA TYR A 258 14.40 -2.96 -18.36
C TYR A 258 13.40 -4.00 -18.85
N VAL A 259 13.88 -5.01 -19.60
CA VAL A 259 13.03 -6.06 -20.14
C VAL A 259 12.34 -6.83 -19.01
N SER A 260 13.05 -7.09 -17.90
CA SER A 260 12.47 -7.75 -16.73
C SER A 260 11.35 -6.93 -16.10
N ALA A 261 11.61 -5.64 -15.81
CA ALA A 261 10.62 -4.73 -15.24
C ALA A 261 9.38 -4.55 -16.15
N ALA A 262 9.62 -4.33 -17.44
CA ALA A 262 8.56 -4.17 -18.44
C ALA A 262 7.72 -5.45 -18.60
N SER A 263 8.33 -6.64 -18.49
CA SER A 263 7.62 -7.93 -18.56
C SER A 263 6.72 -8.15 -17.35
N LEU A 264 7.18 -7.77 -16.15
CA LEU A 264 6.36 -7.80 -14.93
C LEU A 264 5.14 -6.87 -15.06
N GLN A 265 5.37 -5.65 -15.53
CA GLN A 265 4.28 -4.69 -15.76
C GLN A 265 3.29 -5.16 -16.84
N SER A 266 3.79 -5.74 -17.93
CA SER A 266 2.97 -6.36 -18.99
C SER A 266 2.08 -7.47 -18.42
N SER A 267 2.64 -8.32 -17.55
CA SER A 267 1.91 -9.41 -16.88
C SER A 267 0.88 -8.88 -15.88
N PHE A 268 1.17 -7.79 -15.17
CA PHE A 268 0.19 -7.11 -14.31
C PHE A 268 -0.99 -6.56 -15.12
N LEU A 269 -0.72 -5.85 -16.21
CA LEU A 269 -1.75 -5.28 -17.09
C LEU A 269 -2.63 -6.37 -17.72
N ASP A 270 -2.05 -7.52 -18.07
CA ASP A 270 -2.77 -8.66 -18.61
C ASP A 270 -3.71 -9.30 -17.59
N ARG A 271 -3.22 -9.51 -16.35
CA ARG A 271 -4.04 -9.99 -15.23
C ARG A 271 -5.18 -9.01 -14.93
N LEU A 272 -4.89 -7.71 -14.89
CA LEU A 272 -5.91 -6.68 -14.68
C LEU A 272 -6.96 -6.69 -15.80
N ALA A 273 -6.55 -6.78 -17.05
CA ALA A 273 -7.47 -6.85 -18.18
C ALA A 273 -8.37 -8.08 -18.10
N SER A 274 -7.78 -9.25 -17.85
CA SER A 274 -8.51 -10.51 -17.73
C SER A 274 -9.52 -10.49 -16.58
N GLN A 275 -9.14 -9.94 -15.43
CA GLN A 275 -10.04 -9.80 -14.28
C GLN A 275 -11.19 -8.83 -14.55
N GLU A 276 -10.93 -7.67 -15.17
CA GLU A 276 -11.99 -6.71 -15.48
C GLU A 276 -12.91 -7.23 -16.60
N SER A 277 -12.39 -7.96 -17.60
CA SER A 277 -13.20 -8.63 -18.63
C SER A 277 -14.07 -9.75 -18.05
N GLU A 278 -13.50 -10.60 -17.19
CA GLU A 278 -14.25 -11.67 -16.53
C GLU A 278 -15.36 -11.12 -15.64
N ARG A 279 -15.05 -10.06 -14.88
CA ARG A 279 -16.05 -9.34 -14.07
C ARG A 279 -17.15 -8.76 -14.94
N ALA A 280 -16.80 -8.06 -16.02
CA ALA A 280 -17.79 -7.47 -16.93
C ALA A 280 -18.69 -8.54 -17.58
N ARG A 281 -18.14 -9.71 -17.92
CA ARG A 281 -18.92 -10.86 -18.40
C ARG A 281 -19.90 -11.34 -17.33
N ARG A 282 -19.39 -11.63 -16.12
CA ARG A 282 -20.20 -12.10 -14.99
C ARG A 282 -21.32 -11.11 -14.65
N ASP A 283 -21.03 -9.82 -14.60
CA ASP A 283 -21.98 -8.77 -14.24
C ASP A 283 -23.06 -8.58 -15.32
N ARG A 284 -22.74 -8.84 -16.60
CA ARG A 284 -23.69 -8.82 -17.72
C ARG A 284 -24.67 -9.99 -17.69
N GLU A 285 -24.19 -11.17 -17.30
CA GLU A 285 -24.97 -12.41 -17.26
C GLU A 285 -25.76 -12.56 -15.94
N MET A 286 -25.49 -11.73 -14.93
CA MET A 286 -26.13 -11.80 -13.64
C MET A 286 -27.60 -11.35 -13.72
N GLU A 287 -28.53 -12.26 -13.44
CA GLU A 287 -29.96 -11.96 -13.27
C GLU A 287 -30.42 -12.02 -11.80
N MET A 288 -29.76 -12.88 -11.03
CA MET A 288 -30.01 -13.17 -9.63
C MET A 288 -28.70 -13.03 -8.85
N ARG A 289 -28.78 -12.52 -7.63
CA ARG A 289 -27.63 -12.31 -6.75
C ARG A 289 -27.77 -13.15 -5.48
N PRO A 290 -26.68 -13.77 -4.98
CA PRO A 290 -26.67 -14.38 -3.65
C PRO A 290 -26.66 -13.30 -2.55
N VAL A 291 -27.42 -13.55 -1.49
CA VAL A 291 -27.36 -12.81 -0.22
C VAL A 291 -26.59 -13.65 0.77
N GLU A 292 -25.46 -13.15 1.27
CA GLU A 292 -24.66 -13.89 2.25
C GLU A 292 -25.40 -13.99 3.59
N PRO A 293 -25.70 -15.21 4.09
CA PRO A 293 -26.45 -15.39 5.33
C PRO A 293 -25.79 -14.74 6.53
N GLU A 294 -24.48 -14.94 6.67
CA GLU A 294 -23.71 -14.42 7.81
C GLU A 294 -23.75 -12.89 7.88
N VAL A 295 -23.66 -12.20 6.73
CA VAL A 295 -23.74 -10.73 6.68
C VAL A 295 -25.14 -10.25 7.01
N PHE A 296 -26.19 -10.91 6.49
CA PHE A 296 -27.58 -10.58 6.81
C PHE A 296 -27.89 -10.77 8.29
N ASP A 297 -27.45 -11.90 8.86
CA ASP A 297 -27.67 -12.24 10.26
C ASP A 297 -26.87 -11.30 11.17
N GLN A 298 -25.63 -10.94 10.81
CA GLN A 298 -24.84 -9.94 11.54
C GLN A 298 -25.50 -8.55 11.53
N GLN A 299 -26.03 -8.10 10.39
CA GLN A 299 -26.76 -6.83 10.31
C GLN A 299 -28.04 -6.84 11.16
N THR A 300 -28.70 -8.00 11.26
CA THR A 300 -29.87 -8.19 12.13
C THR A 300 -29.48 -8.17 13.61
N GLU A 301 -28.37 -8.82 13.96
CA GLU A 301 -27.83 -8.83 15.32
C GLU A 301 -27.34 -7.44 15.76
N GLU A 302 -26.80 -6.61 14.86
CA GLU A 302 -26.47 -5.22 15.17
C GLU A 302 -27.71 -4.39 15.54
N ILE A 303 -28.81 -4.54 14.78
CA ILE A 303 -30.09 -3.88 15.09
C ILE A 303 -30.57 -4.32 16.46
N LYS A 304 -30.54 -5.63 16.74
CA LYS A 304 -30.93 -6.19 18.03
C LYS A 304 -30.09 -5.60 19.17
N ARG A 305 -28.75 -5.63 19.06
CA ARG A 305 -27.85 -5.05 20.09
C ARG A 305 -28.13 -3.57 20.36
N LYS A 306 -28.46 -2.79 19.33
CA LYS A 306 -28.82 -1.37 19.48
C LYS A 306 -30.14 -1.19 20.23
N LEU A 307 -31.14 -2.03 19.95
CA LEU A 307 -32.41 -2.04 20.67
C LEU A 307 -32.25 -2.51 22.11
N ASP A 308 -31.44 -3.54 22.36
CA ASP A 308 -31.14 -4.05 23.70
C ASP A 308 -30.40 -2.98 24.53
N ALA A 309 -29.40 -2.31 23.94
CA ALA A 309 -28.70 -1.20 24.62
C ALA A 309 -29.61 -0.03 24.98
N LEU A 310 -30.65 0.23 24.17
CA LEU A 310 -31.70 1.19 24.51
C LEU A 310 -32.57 0.70 25.66
N ALA A 311 -33.01 -0.55 25.63
CA ALA A 311 -33.84 -1.14 26.68
C ALA A 311 -33.12 -1.22 28.04
N ASP A 312 -31.82 -1.47 28.03
CA ASP A 312 -30.97 -1.53 29.22
C ASP A 312 -30.59 -0.14 29.77
N PHE A 313 -30.90 0.94 29.04
CA PHE A 313 -30.55 2.29 29.45
C PHE A 313 -31.29 2.72 30.72
N LYS A 314 -30.53 3.17 31.72
CA LYS A 314 -31.04 3.78 32.95
C LYS A 314 -30.22 5.00 33.32
N SER A 315 -30.88 6.10 33.69
CA SER A 315 -30.18 7.30 34.17
C SER A 315 -29.59 7.05 35.56
N ARG A 316 -28.34 7.46 35.79
CA ARG A 316 -27.74 7.49 37.13
C ARG A 316 -28.31 8.68 37.92
N SER A 317 -29.19 8.37 38.89
CA SER A 317 -29.74 9.24 39.95
C SER A 317 -30.50 10.51 39.53
N GLY A 318 -31.79 10.56 39.87
CA GLY A 318 -32.57 11.78 40.12
C GLY A 318 -33.27 11.63 41.48
N HIS A 319 -33.38 12.73 42.24
CA HIS A 319 -33.96 12.76 43.59
C HIS A 319 -35.33 12.05 43.68
N GLU A 320 -35.59 11.33 44.78
CA GLU A 320 -36.76 10.46 45.05
C GLU A 320 -38.15 11.16 45.05
N ALA A 321 -38.27 12.40 44.57
CA ALA A 321 -39.50 13.19 44.67
C ALA A 321 -40.09 13.69 43.33
N ASP A 322 -39.55 13.30 42.18
CA ASP A 322 -40.10 13.71 40.88
C ASP A 322 -41.21 12.76 40.39
N LEU A 323 -42.33 13.33 39.95
CA LEU A 323 -43.43 12.58 39.33
C LEU A 323 -42.93 11.83 38.09
N VAL A 324 -42.96 10.50 38.15
CA VAL A 324 -42.58 9.61 37.04
C VAL A 324 -43.77 9.48 36.09
N GLY A 325 -43.59 9.87 34.84
CA GLY A 325 -44.58 9.74 33.78
C GLY A 325 -44.16 8.72 32.72
N ARG A 326 -45.16 8.15 32.03
CA ARG A 326 -44.97 7.28 30.86
C ARG A 326 -45.32 8.06 29.60
N PHE A 327 -44.37 8.14 28.67
CA PHE A 327 -44.44 8.98 27.46
C PHE A 327 -44.27 8.13 26.20
N PRO A 328 -45.38 7.65 25.60
CA PRO A 328 -45.34 7.00 24.29
C PRO A 328 -45.21 8.06 23.19
N ILE A 329 -44.04 8.11 22.55
CA ILE A 329 -43.66 9.17 21.60
C ILE A 329 -43.13 8.58 20.30
N HIS A 330 -43.49 9.22 19.19
CA HIS A 330 -42.88 9.03 17.89
C HIS A 330 -41.90 10.17 17.64
N LEU A 331 -40.63 9.83 17.40
CA LEU A 331 -39.56 10.78 17.12
C LEU A 331 -39.49 11.08 15.62
N GLY A 332 -39.52 12.38 15.31
CA GLY A 332 -39.30 12.92 13.98
C GLY A 332 -37.84 13.34 13.80
N LYS A 333 -37.59 14.36 12.95
CA LYS A 333 -36.23 14.85 12.71
C LYS A 333 -35.56 15.36 13.99
N ARG A 334 -34.23 15.39 13.99
CA ARG A 334 -33.46 16.08 15.03
C ARG A 334 -33.83 17.57 15.08
N TYR A 335 -33.98 18.10 16.29
CA TYR A 335 -34.12 19.54 16.52
C TYR A 335 -32.72 20.15 16.67
N PHE A 336 -32.44 21.26 15.97
CA PHE A 336 -31.07 21.78 15.77
C PHE A 336 -30.38 22.27 17.05
N ASP A 337 -31.10 22.38 18.16
CA ASP A 337 -30.58 22.84 19.44
C ASP A 337 -30.71 21.75 20.50
N HIS A 338 -29.59 21.44 21.18
CA HIS A 338 -29.46 20.43 22.24
C HIS A 338 -29.79 18.99 21.80
N PHE A 339 -29.62 18.02 22.72
CA PHE A 339 -29.83 16.58 22.51
C PHE A 339 -31.33 16.25 22.29
N ALA A 340 -31.90 16.74 21.20
CA ALA A 340 -33.34 16.86 21.04
C ALA A 340 -33.89 16.42 19.68
N PHE A 341 -35.17 16.02 19.68
CA PHE A 341 -35.93 15.59 18.51
C PHE A 341 -37.29 16.29 18.46
N TYR A 342 -37.83 16.50 17.25
CA TYR A 342 -39.26 16.71 17.12
C TYR A 342 -40.00 15.44 17.55
N TYR A 343 -41.16 15.56 18.21
CA TYR A 343 -41.95 14.37 18.56
C TYR A 343 -43.46 14.56 18.37
N THR A 344 -44.16 13.43 18.18
CA THR A 344 -45.62 13.34 18.21
C THR A 344 -46.05 12.29 19.25
N PRO A 345 -46.97 12.58 20.18
CA PRO A 345 -47.53 11.58 21.09
C PRO A 345 -48.21 10.44 20.32
N GLN A 346 -48.06 9.20 20.76
CA GLN A 346 -48.72 8.05 20.11
C GLN A 346 -50.16 7.82 20.62
N ASP A 347 -50.47 8.23 21.86
CA ASP A 347 -51.82 8.08 22.43
C ASP A 347 -52.69 9.32 22.19
N ALA A 348 -53.78 9.14 21.44
CA ALA A 348 -54.81 10.15 21.22
C ALA A 348 -55.60 10.50 22.50
N MET A 349 -55.61 9.65 23.53
CA MET A 349 -56.39 9.87 24.77
C MET A 349 -55.83 10.96 25.69
N ALA A 350 -54.62 11.46 25.45
CA ALA A 350 -54.09 12.66 26.11
C ALA A 350 -54.38 13.96 25.32
N SER A 351 -55.19 13.89 24.24
CA SER A 351 -55.51 15.05 23.40
C SER A 351 -56.44 16.07 24.04
N ASN A 352 -57.09 15.75 25.16
CA ASN A 352 -58.13 16.61 25.73
C ASN A 352 -57.63 17.76 26.63
N VAL A 353 -56.30 17.95 26.76
CA VAL A 353 -55.72 19.09 27.50
C VAL A 353 -54.47 19.68 26.80
N ALA A 354 -54.35 19.55 25.48
CA ALA A 354 -53.20 20.09 24.76
C ALA A 354 -53.46 21.54 24.32
N SER A 355 -52.78 22.51 24.93
CA SER A 355 -52.64 23.86 24.38
C SER A 355 -52.22 23.78 22.90
N PRO A 356 -52.84 24.54 21.98
CA PRO A 356 -52.46 24.54 20.58
C PRO A 356 -51.02 25.07 20.46
N VAL A 357 -50.09 24.20 20.08
CA VAL A 357 -48.69 24.53 19.80
C VAL A 357 -48.37 24.11 18.37
N ASP A 358 -47.54 24.88 17.67
CA ASP A 358 -47.17 24.65 16.27
C ASP A 358 -46.38 23.35 16.08
N TYR A 359 -45.50 23.04 17.03
CA TYR A 359 -44.73 21.79 17.05
C TYR A 359 -44.30 21.41 18.47
N ARG A 360 -43.72 20.21 18.62
CA ARG A 360 -43.24 19.69 19.90
C ARG A 360 -41.82 19.17 19.80
N VAL A 361 -41.05 19.39 20.85
CA VAL A 361 -39.62 19.03 20.97
C VAL A 361 -39.42 18.24 22.26
N VAL A 362 -38.64 17.16 22.18
CA VAL A 362 -38.20 16.39 23.34
C VAL A 362 -36.69 16.52 23.47
N VAL A 363 -36.21 16.90 24.65
CA VAL A 363 -34.79 16.98 25.00
C VAL A 363 -34.47 15.79 25.91
N LEU A 364 -33.44 15.04 25.53
CA LEU A 364 -33.04 13.79 26.17
C LEU A 364 -31.68 13.94 26.86
N PRO A 365 -31.36 13.09 27.86
CA PRO A 365 -30.00 12.95 28.34
C PRO A 365 -29.05 12.59 27.20
N LYS A 366 -27.83 13.13 27.22
CA LYS A 366 -26.82 12.92 26.16
C LYS A 366 -26.66 11.46 25.77
N ASP A 367 -26.45 10.59 26.75
CA ASP A 367 -26.17 9.17 26.50
C ASP A 367 -27.36 8.46 25.85
N LEU A 368 -28.60 8.76 26.28
CA LEU A 368 -29.81 8.23 25.65
C LEU A 368 -29.99 8.79 24.23
N PHE A 369 -29.73 10.09 24.05
CA PHE A 369 -29.80 10.72 22.74
C PHE A 369 -28.87 10.04 21.74
N GLU A 370 -27.63 9.74 22.12
CA GLU A 370 -26.67 9.05 21.24
C GLU A 370 -27.13 7.61 20.92
N LEU A 371 -27.70 6.89 21.89
CA LEU A 371 -28.28 5.57 21.64
C LEU A 371 -29.47 5.63 20.67
N ILE A 372 -30.40 6.57 20.88
CA ILE A 372 -31.56 6.76 20.01
C ILE A 372 -31.12 7.19 18.62
N LEU A 373 -30.13 8.08 18.51
CA LEU A 373 -29.57 8.51 17.23
C LEU A 373 -29.02 7.32 16.42
N GLY A 374 -28.41 6.34 17.08
CA GLY A 374 -27.91 5.12 16.45
C GLY A 374 -29.00 4.14 15.97
N ALA A 375 -30.23 4.27 16.48
CA ALA A 375 -31.38 3.41 16.15
C ALA A 375 -32.48 4.14 15.35
N HIS A 376 -32.43 5.46 15.26
CA HIS A 376 -33.51 6.32 14.78
C HIS A 376 -34.00 5.97 13.36
N HIS A 377 -33.11 5.45 12.51
CA HIS A 377 -33.47 5.08 11.14
C HIS A 377 -34.31 3.81 11.02
N PHE A 378 -34.29 2.92 12.02
CA PHE A 378 -35.11 1.70 12.03
C PHE A 378 -36.12 1.66 13.20
N CYS A 379 -35.97 2.52 14.20
CA CYS A 379 -36.87 2.65 15.34
C CYS A 379 -37.14 4.13 15.63
N LYS A 380 -38.38 4.58 15.36
CA LYS A 380 -38.84 5.94 15.65
C LYS A 380 -39.83 6.01 16.82
N ASN A 381 -40.36 4.87 17.24
CA ASN A 381 -41.40 4.77 18.25
C ASN A 381 -40.80 4.26 19.55
N PHE A 382 -40.99 5.03 20.62
CA PHE A 382 -40.45 4.74 21.93
C PHE A 382 -41.52 4.98 22.99
N THR A 383 -41.49 4.19 24.07
CA THR A 383 -42.12 4.56 25.33
C THR A 383 -41.03 4.88 26.34
N LEU A 384 -40.96 6.14 26.76
CA LEU A 384 -40.00 6.59 27.78
C LEU A 384 -40.71 6.72 29.12
N THR A 385 -40.16 6.12 30.16
CA THR A 385 -40.66 6.29 31.53
C THR A 385 -39.63 7.08 32.33
N GLY A 386 -40.04 8.21 32.90
CA GLY A 386 -39.11 9.10 33.59
C GLY A 386 -39.73 10.40 34.07
N SER A 387 -38.87 11.24 34.65
CA SER A 387 -39.22 12.56 35.15
C SER A 387 -38.97 13.60 34.06
N VAL A 388 -39.93 14.51 33.85
CA VAL A 388 -39.84 15.52 32.80
C VAL A 388 -40.20 16.93 33.29
N ASP A 389 -39.52 17.93 32.74
CA ASP A 389 -39.93 19.34 32.79
C ASP A 389 -40.58 19.71 31.44
N SER A 390 -41.78 20.27 31.46
CA SER A 390 -42.55 20.62 30.26
C SER A 390 -42.80 22.12 30.21
N ARG A 391 -42.27 22.79 29.17
CA ARG A 391 -42.42 24.23 28.96
C ARG A 391 -42.97 24.53 27.58
N VAL A 392 -43.70 25.64 27.46
CA VAL A 392 -44.08 26.20 26.15
C VAL A 392 -43.16 27.39 25.88
N ARG A 393 -42.56 27.42 24.70
CA ARG A 393 -41.60 28.43 24.26
C ARG A 393 -42.03 29.03 22.93
N ASP A 394 -41.60 30.26 22.67
CA ASP A 394 -41.80 30.93 21.39
C ASP A 394 -40.47 31.05 20.64
N THR A 395 -40.48 30.82 19.34
CA THR A 395 -39.33 31.03 18.47
C THR A 395 -39.16 32.51 18.15
N SER A 396 -37.97 32.89 17.64
CA SER A 396 -37.72 34.23 17.09
C SER A 396 -38.64 34.62 15.93
N LYS A 397 -39.33 33.65 15.33
CA LYS A 397 -40.33 33.84 14.25
C LYS A 397 -41.78 33.84 14.77
N GLY A 398 -42.00 33.82 16.08
CA GLY A 398 -43.32 33.86 16.71
C GLY A 398 -44.09 32.52 16.70
N GLN A 399 -43.44 31.41 16.34
CA GLN A 399 -44.03 30.07 16.44
C GLN A 399 -43.93 29.54 17.87
N GLN A 400 -45.02 29.00 18.41
CA GLN A 400 -45.11 28.47 19.75
C GLN A 400 -44.87 26.95 19.74
N PHE A 401 -43.95 26.44 20.56
CA PHE A 401 -43.65 25.01 20.65
C PHE A 401 -43.60 24.52 22.09
N ARG A 402 -43.98 23.25 22.29
CA ARG A 402 -43.83 22.58 23.59
C ARG A 402 -42.52 21.81 23.64
N GLU A 403 -41.69 22.12 24.62
CA GLU A 403 -40.46 21.43 24.94
C GLU A 403 -40.65 20.55 26.18
N ILE A 404 -40.36 19.26 26.06
CA ILE A 404 -40.30 18.32 27.20
C ILE A 404 -38.84 17.93 27.40
N THR A 405 -38.28 18.22 28.57
CA THR A 405 -36.90 17.87 28.92
C THR A 405 -36.91 16.74 29.94
N PHE A 406 -36.32 15.60 29.60
CA PHE A 406 -36.14 14.49 30.53
C PHE A 406 -35.03 14.79 31.52
N THR A 407 -35.38 14.93 32.80
CA THR A 407 -34.42 15.10 33.90
C THR A 407 -33.90 13.76 34.40
N SER A 408 -34.71 12.71 34.30
CA SER A 408 -34.31 11.33 34.55
C SER A 408 -35.09 10.36 33.65
N VAL A 409 -34.46 9.25 33.27
CA VAL A 409 -35.08 8.15 32.51
C VAL A 409 -34.87 6.86 33.28
N GLN A 410 -35.97 6.21 33.64
CA GLN A 410 -36.00 4.95 34.41
C GLN A 410 -36.12 3.73 33.50
N GLU A 411 -36.83 3.88 32.38
CA GLU A 411 -37.08 2.81 31.42
C GLU A 411 -37.25 3.38 30.01
N VAL A 412 -36.77 2.63 29.02
CA VAL A 412 -36.92 2.90 27.60
C VAL A 412 -37.45 1.63 26.94
N LEU A 413 -38.61 1.70 26.30
CA LEU A 413 -39.15 0.59 25.51
C LEU A 413 -39.17 0.98 24.03
N PRO A 414 -38.17 0.56 23.25
CA PRO A 414 -38.17 0.77 21.80
C PRO A 414 -39.11 -0.21 21.10
N GLN A 415 -39.67 0.18 19.95
CA GLN A 415 -40.44 -0.74 19.12
C GLN A 415 -39.53 -1.77 18.42
N THR A 416 -39.94 -3.05 18.44
CA THR A 416 -39.14 -4.19 17.94
C THR A 416 -39.67 -4.82 16.65
N ASP A 417 -40.66 -4.22 15.98
CA ASP A 417 -41.29 -4.76 14.75
C ASP A 417 -40.30 -4.95 13.60
N VAL A 418 -39.22 -4.16 13.57
CA VAL A 418 -38.09 -4.31 12.65
C VAL A 418 -37.48 -5.72 12.71
N LEU A 419 -37.37 -6.32 13.90
CA LEU A 419 -36.79 -7.65 14.07
C LEU A 419 -37.73 -8.74 13.53
N GLU A 420 -39.05 -8.57 13.71
CA GLU A 420 -40.05 -9.49 13.16
C GLU A 420 -40.08 -9.45 11.63
N LYS A 421 -40.02 -8.24 11.05
CA LYS A 421 -39.91 -8.03 9.60
C LYS A 421 -38.64 -8.70 9.04
N ARG A 422 -37.50 -8.49 9.70
CA ARG A 422 -36.22 -9.14 9.34
C ARG A 422 -36.28 -10.66 9.45
N ALA A 423 -36.90 -11.21 10.48
CA ALA A 423 -37.11 -12.65 10.62
C ALA A 423 -38.01 -13.22 9.50
N GLY A 424 -39.06 -12.48 9.11
CA GLY A 424 -39.89 -12.81 7.96
C GLY A 424 -39.10 -12.83 6.64
N LYS A 425 -38.27 -11.82 6.42
CA LYS A 425 -37.40 -11.70 5.25
C LYS A 425 -36.38 -12.83 5.18
N ARG A 426 -35.76 -13.17 6.30
CA ARG A 426 -34.85 -14.31 6.43
C ARG A 426 -35.49 -15.62 5.99
N ARG A 427 -36.71 -15.92 6.48
CA ARG A 427 -37.48 -17.10 6.03
C ARG A 427 -37.76 -17.09 4.53
N GLY A 428 -38.01 -15.91 3.96
CA GLY A 428 -38.17 -15.73 2.52
C GLY A 428 -36.89 -16.01 1.73
N LEU A 429 -35.74 -15.53 2.23
CA LEU A 429 -34.43 -15.79 1.65
C LEU A 429 -34.09 -17.28 1.70
N GLU A 430 -34.28 -17.94 2.84
CA GLU A 430 -34.06 -19.39 2.99
C GLU A 430 -34.88 -20.22 1.99
N LYS A 431 -36.17 -19.89 1.81
CA LYS A 431 -37.03 -20.56 0.83
C LYS A 431 -36.55 -20.40 -0.61
N ASN A 432 -35.87 -19.29 -0.92
CA ASN A 432 -35.33 -18.99 -2.23
C ASN A 432 -33.82 -19.31 -2.35
N ASN A 433 -33.28 -20.18 -1.48
CA ASN A 433 -31.86 -20.54 -1.45
C ASN A 433 -30.92 -19.33 -1.37
N TRP A 434 -31.33 -18.28 -0.66
CA TRP A 434 -30.62 -17.02 -0.50
C TRP A 434 -30.35 -16.28 -1.82
N LEU A 435 -31.18 -16.48 -2.84
CA LEU A 435 -31.11 -15.78 -4.11
C LEU A 435 -32.18 -14.69 -4.21
N VAL A 436 -31.75 -13.49 -4.63
CA VAL A 436 -32.64 -12.36 -4.89
C VAL A 436 -32.54 -11.91 -6.34
N ARG A 437 -33.68 -11.54 -6.93
CA ARG A 437 -33.70 -10.95 -8.28
C ARG A 437 -33.18 -9.53 -8.22
N LEU A 438 -32.34 -9.17 -9.19
CA LEU A 438 -31.81 -7.82 -9.28
C LEU A 438 -32.92 -6.79 -9.49
N SER A 439 -32.88 -5.73 -8.71
CA SER A 439 -33.74 -4.56 -8.87
C SER A 439 -33.39 -3.77 -10.13
N ARG A 440 -34.31 -2.91 -10.59
CA ARG A 440 -34.04 -1.98 -11.71
C ARG A 440 -32.85 -1.04 -11.44
N ASN A 441 -32.56 -0.74 -10.18
CA ASN A 441 -31.41 0.09 -9.83
C ASN A 441 -30.11 -0.71 -9.94
N GLU A 442 -30.07 -1.92 -9.38
CA GLU A 442 -28.93 -2.83 -9.49
C GLU A 442 -28.59 -3.12 -10.96
N LEU A 443 -29.59 -3.43 -11.79
CA LEU A 443 -29.36 -3.64 -13.23
C LEU A 443 -28.76 -2.42 -13.93
N ARG A 444 -29.17 -1.20 -13.55
CA ARG A 444 -28.60 0.02 -14.14
C ARG A 444 -27.16 0.25 -13.69
N GLU A 445 -26.85 -0.02 -12.43
CA GLU A 445 -25.49 0.12 -11.90
C GLU A 445 -24.56 -0.96 -12.47
N LEU A 446 -25.00 -2.22 -12.54
CA LEU A 446 -24.24 -3.30 -13.17
C LEU A 446 -23.94 -3.01 -14.64
N ASN A 447 -24.92 -2.58 -15.43
CA ASN A 447 -24.68 -2.21 -16.82
C ASN A 447 -23.64 -1.09 -16.98
N ARG A 448 -23.57 -0.14 -16.03
CA ARG A 448 -22.52 0.87 -16.01
C ARG A 448 -21.16 0.26 -15.67
N GLU A 449 -21.10 -0.60 -14.65
CA GLU A 449 -19.86 -1.29 -14.24
C GLU A 449 -19.32 -2.19 -15.34
N VAL A 450 -20.17 -2.88 -16.10
CA VAL A 450 -19.79 -3.65 -17.30
C VAL A 450 -19.06 -2.76 -18.30
N GLY A 451 -19.66 -1.64 -18.71
CA GLY A 451 -19.03 -0.72 -19.66
C GLY A 451 -17.79 0.00 -19.11
N ILE A 452 -17.62 0.09 -17.79
CA ILE A 452 -16.40 0.58 -17.15
C ILE A 452 -15.31 -0.49 -17.19
N GLY A 453 -15.65 -1.74 -16.83
CA GLY A 453 -14.74 -2.89 -16.82
C GLY A 453 -14.17 -3.17 -18.20
N GLU A 454 -15.00 -3.15 -19.24
CA GLU A 454 -14.56 -3.33 -20.64
C GLU A 454 -13.57 -2.25 -21.07
N ARG A 455 -13.87 -0.98 -20.81
CA ARG A 455 -12.97 0.14 -21.13
C ARG A 455 -11.64 0.05 -20.37
N ARG A 456 -11.66 -0.42 -19.12
CA ARG A 456 -10.42 -0.64 -18.35
C ARG A 456 -9.61 -1.79 -18.91
N ALA A 457 -10.26 -2.90 -19.27
CA ALA A 457 -9.58 -4.03 -19.89
C ALA A 457 -8.92 -3.63 -21.21
N GLU A 458 -9.66 -2.95 -22.09
CA GLU A 458 -9.14 -2.42 -23.37
C GLU A 458 -7.94 -1.49 -23.14
N LYS A 459 -8.05 -0.53 -22.23
CA LYS A 459 -6.94 0.39 -21.93
C LYS A 459 -5.71 -0.31 -21.36
N SER A 460 -5.90 -1.33 -20.53
CA SER A 460 -4.80 -2.13 -19.98
C SER A 460 -4.10 -2.94 -21.08
N LEU A 461 -4.86 -3.54 -22.00
CA LEU A 461 -4.33 -4.24 -23.15
C LEU A 461 -3.58 -3.32 -24.12
N GLU A 462 -4.07 -2.10 -24.35
CA GLU A 462 -3.38 -1.13 -25.20
C GLU A 462 -2.05 -0.69 -24.57
N LYS A 463 -2.03 -0.41 -23.26
CA LYS A 463 -0.78 -0.14 -22.54
C LYS A 463 0.19 -1.33 -22.64
N LYS A 464 -0.30 -2.55 -22.45
CA LYS A 464 0.48 -3.79 -22.57
C LYS A 464 1.10 -3.90 -23.96
N ARG A 465 0.34 -3.60 -25.02
CA ARG A 465 0.80 -3.63 -26.41
C ARG A 465 1.97 -2.66 -26.64
N VAL A 466 1.85 -1.42 -26.15
CA VAL A 466 2.94 -0.42 -26.24
C VAL A 466 4.21 -0.91 -25.54
N ILE A 467 4.09 -1.43 -24.32
CA ILE A 467 5.22 -1.97 -23.56
C ILE A 467 5.87 -3.15 -24.30
N SER A 468 5.05 -4.06 -24.83
CA SER A 468 5.52 -5.25 -25.53
C SER A 468 6.34 -4.89 -26.78
N LEU A 469 5.91 -3.87 -27.54
CA LEU A 469 6.67 -3.37 -28.69
C LEU A 469 8.05 -2.84 -28.28
N SER A 470 8.13 -2.06 -27.20
CA SER A 470 9.42 -1.58 -26.69
C SER A 470 10.33 -2.72 -26.21
N VAL A 471 9.78 -3.72 -25.52
CA VAL A 471 10.52 -4.92 -25.09
C VAL A 471 11.08 -5.70 -26.28
N GLU A 472 10.30 -5.88 -27.35
CA GLU A 472 10.75 -6.57 -28.56
C GLU A 472 11.90 -5.83 -29.25
N GLU A 473 11.83 -4.50 -29.35
CA GLU A 473 12.89 -3.69 -29.96
C GLU A 473 14.17 -3.67 -29.13
N ILE A 474 14.07 -3.48 -27.81
CA ILE A 474 15.22 -3.53 -26.90
C ILE A 474 15.85 -4.92 -26.93
N GLY A 475 15.04 -5.99 -26.83
CA GLY A 475 15.52 -7.36 -26.88
C GLY A 475 16.21 -7.71 -28.20
N ARG A 476 15.76 -7.14 -29.33
CA ARG A 476 16.43 -7.28 -30.63
C ARG A 476 17.85 -6.69 -30.60
N TRP A 477 18.01 -5.48 -30.08
CA TRP A 477 19.33 -4.83 -30.03
C TRP A 477 20.24 -5.41 -28.94
N ALA A 478 19.69 -5.84 -27.82
CA ALA A 478 20.43 -6.57 -26.77
C ALA A 478 21.03 -7.88 -27.31
N ARG A 479 20.28 -8.68 -28.09
CA ARG A 479 20.83 -9.89 -28.75
C ARG A 479 22.00 -9.55 -29.67
N LYS A 480 21.86 -8.52 -30.49
CA LYS A 480 22.93 -8.06 -31.39
C LYS A 480 24.17 -7.53 -30.65
N LEU A 481 24.00 -6.85 -29.52
CA LEU A 481 25.11 -6.44 -28.66
C LEU A 481 25.80 -7.63 -28.00
N THR A 482 25.04 -8.67 -27.63
CA THR A 482 25.59 -9.92 -27.10
C THR A 482 26.46 -10.63 -28.14
N GLU A 483 26.01 -10.68 -29.40
CA GLU A 483 26.81 -11.18 -30.53
C GLU A 483 28.11 -10.37 -30.71
N THR A 484 28.03 -9.04 -30.60
CA THR A 484 29.21 -8.17 -30.65
C THR A 484 30.18 -8.43 -29.48
N ASP A 485 29.70 -8.59 -28.24
CA ASP A 485 30.54 -8.92 -27.08
C ASP A 485 31.21 -10.29 -27.23
N ALA A 486 30.48 -11.30 -27.72
CA ALA A 486 31.04 -12.60 -28.03
C ALA A 486 32.12 -12.52 -29.13
N GLY A 487 31.94 -11.64 -30.13
CA GLY A 487 32.97 -11.35 -31.13
C GLY A 487 34.27 -10.81 -30.50
N PHE A 488 34.17 -9.89 -29.54
CA PHE A 488 35.34 -9.40 -28.80
C PHE A 488 35.98 -10.48 -27.92
N ASP A 489 35.17 -11.36 -27.31
CA ASP A 489 35.67 -12.51 -26.53
C ASP A 489 36.49 -13.49 -27.40
N CYS A 490 36.02 -13.80 -28.60
CA CYS A 490 36.73 -14.64 -29.57
C CYS A 490 38.09 -14.05 -29.99
N LEU A 491 38.27 -12.74 -29.88
CA LEU A 491 39.54 -12.06 -30.10
C LEU A 491 40.46 -12.03 -28.85
N GLY A 492 40.05 -12.66 -27.75
CA GLY A 492 40.80 -12.73 -26.50
C GLY A 492 40.82 -11.43 -25.69
N ILE A 493 39.86 -10.52 -25.92
CA ILE A 493 39.81 -9.22 -25.25
C ILE A 493 39.13 -9.36 -23.89
N SER A 494 39.81 -8.99 -22.81
CA SER A 494 39.26 -9.04 -21.45
C SER A 494 38.29 -7.88 -21.16
N ARG A 495 37.55 -7.90 -20.04
CA ARG A 495 36.69 -6.78 -19.60
C ARG A 495 37.42 -5.95 -18.56
N SER A 496 37.33 -4.61 -18.64
CA SER A 496 37.90 -3.70 -17.64
C SER A 496 37.04 -2.44 -17.50
N SER A 497 36.67 -2.09 -16.28
CA SER A 497 35.96 -0.83 -15.97
C SER A 497 36.87 0.40 -16.01
N ASN A 498 38.19 0.21 -16.03
CA ASN A 498 39.14 1.32 -16.07
C ASN A 498 39.04 2.09 -17.40
N PHE A 499 38.68 3.37 -17.31
CA PHE A 499 38.63 4.25 -18.47
C PHE A 499 40.04 4.44 -19.07
N PRO A 500 40.24 4.26 -20.39
CA PRO A 500 41.54 4.39 -21.01
C PRO A 500 41.98 5.86 -21.04
N LEU A 501 43.20 6.15 -20.55
CA LEU A 501 43.81 7.49 -20.60
C LEU A 501 44.39 7.86 -21.98
N GLY A 502 44.35 6.93 -22.95
CA GLY A 502 44.89 7.14 -24.29
C GLY A 502 44.00 8.06 -25.15
N MET A 503 44.63 8.96 -25.92
CA MET A 503 43.91 9.86 -26.84
C MET A 503 43.07 9.13 -27.91
N ARG A 504 43.37 7.85 -28.19
CA ARG A 504 42.69 7.04 -29.22
C ARG A 504 41.20 6.88 -28.97
N PHE A 505 40.77 6.80 -27.72
CA PHE A 505 39.35 6.65 -27.39
C PHE A 505 38.53 7.92 -27.66
N VAL A 506 39.21 9.07 -27.75
CA VAL A 506 38.61 10.39 -28.01
C VAL A 506 38.79 10.81 -29.48
N SER A 507 39.92 10.46 -30.10
CA SER A 507 40.25 10.88 -31.47
C SER A 507 39.77 9.94 -32.57
N ASN A 508 39.53 8.65 -32.27
CA ASN A 508 38.98 7.71 -33.23
C ASN A 508 37.43 7.85 -33.28
N PRO A 509 36.84 8.11 -34.45
CA PRO A 509 35.40 8.36 -34.59
C PRO A 509 34.52 7.17 -34.17
N ASP A 510 35.00 5.93 -34.32
CA ASP A 510 34.23 4.75 -33.96
C ASP A 510 34.16 4.54 -32.44
N TYR A 511 35.29 4.72 -31.74
CA TYR A 511 35.31 4.68 -30.27
C TYR A 511 34.56 5.87 -29.65
N ALA A 512 34.73 7.07 -30.21
CA ALA A 512 33.98 8.25 -29.78
C ALA A 512 32.46 8.07 -29.96
N ALA A 513 32.03 7.44 -31.07
CA ALA A 513 30.63 7.09 -31.29
C ALA A 513 30.12 6.06 -30.26
N CYS A 514 30.93 5.08 -29.88
CA CYS A 514 30.58 4.13 -28.81
C CYS A 514 30.37 4.85 -27.47
N VAL A 515 31.25 5.78 -27.12
CA VAL A 515 31.14 6.59 -25.88
C VAL A 515 29.89 7.46 -25.92
N SER A 516 29.62 8.12 -27.05
CA SER A 516 28.42 8.95 -27.22
C SER A 516 27.14 8.13 -27.04
N ALA A 517 27.05 6.97 -27.69
CA ALA A 517 25.90 6.06 -27.55
C ALA A 517 25.76 5.52 -26.13
N PHE A 518 26.88 5.13 -25.49
CA PHE A 518 26.87 4.70 -24.09
C PHE A 518 26.47 5.80 -23.12
N ASN A 519 26.90 7.05 -23.37
CA ASN A 519 26.48 8.18 -22.56
C ASN A 519 24.98 8.44 -22.69
N LYS A 520 24.36 8.22 -23.86
CA LYS A 520 22.90 8.25 -24.00
C LYS A 520 22.23 7.16 -23.16
N VAL A 521 22.74 5.93 -23.18
CA VAL A 521 22.26 4.83 -22.32
C VAL A 521 22.37 5.21 -20.84
N ARG A 522 23.53 5.72 -20.41
CA ARG A 522 23.76 6.18 -19.04
C ARG A 522 22.85 7.33 -18.67
N GLU A 523 22.64 8.30 -19.55
CA GLU A 523 21.80 9.45 -19.28
C GLU A 523 20.35 9.02 -19.08
N LEU A 524 19.82 8.14 -19.94
CA LEU A 524 18.46 7.60 -19.79
C LEU A 524 18.27 6.86 -18.46
N PHE A 525 19.28 6.11 -18.04
CA PHE A 525 19.26 5.39 -16.77
C PHE A 525 19.44 6.32 -15.56
N ASN A 526 20.35 7.28 -15.65
CA ASN A 526 20.69 8.24 -14.59
C ASN A 526 19.62 9.32 -14.39
N ARG A 527 18.85 9.67 -15.44
CA ARG A 527 17.71 10.62 -15.34
C ARG A 527 16.71 10.21 -14.27
N GLY A 528 16.61 8.91 -14.01
CA GLY A 528 15.76 8.34 -12.97
C GLY A 528 16.45 8.14 -11.62
N GLY A 529 17.61 8.75 -11.36
CA GLY A 529 18.30 8.64 -10.07
C GLY A 529 18.95 7.27 -9.76
N LEU A 530 18.95 6.35 -10.72
CA LEU A 530 19.70 5.10 -10.66
C LEU A 530 21.09 5.28 -11.29
N ASP A 531 22.10 4.72 -10.63
CA ASP A 531 23.37 4.41 -11.26
C ASP A 531 23.62 2.90 -11.20
N LEU A 532 24.69 2.44 -11.83
CA LEU A 532 25.00 1.01 -11.90
C LEU A 532 25.23 0.38 -10.54
N SER A 533 25.75 1.14 -9.56
CA SER A 533 25.96 0.62 -8.21
C SER A 533 24.63 0.36 -7.50
N LYS A 534 23.67 1.28 -7.64
CA LYS A 534 22.30 1.12 -7.14
C LYS A 534 21.56 -0.04 -7.80
N LEU A 535 21.78 -0.27 -9.10
CA LEU A 535 21.19 -1.43 -9.79
C LEU A 535 21.71 -2.75 -9.21
N GLU A 536 23.01 -2.85 -8.93
CA GLU A 536 23.60 -4.02 -8.28
C GLU A 536 23.07 -4.18 -6.85
N GLU A 537 22.90 -3.09 -6.11
CA GLU A 537 22.31 -3.10 -4.77
C GLU A 537 20.85 -3.59 -4.77
N ILE A 538 20.00 -3.06 -5.67
CA ILE A 538 18.63 -3.53 -5.87
C ILE A 538 18.61 -5.03 -6.17
N SER A 539 19.52 -5.50 -7.05
CA SER A 539 19.64 -6.92 -7.40
C SER A 539 20.17 -7.80 -6.27
N SER A 540 20.75 -7.22 -5.21
CA SER A 540 21.30 -7.94 -4.06
C SER A 540 20.31 -8.13 -2.91
N ILE A 541 19.17 -7.43 -2.91
CA ILE A 541 18.09 -7.60 -1.91
C ILE A 541 17.68 -9.08 -1.74
N GLY A 542 17.88 -9.62 -0.54
CA GLY A 542 17.63 -11.04 -0.24
C GLY A 542 16.32 -11.34 0.50
N ILE A 543 16.04 -12.64 0.65
CA ILE A 543 14.85 -13.19 1.35
C ILE A 543 14.83 -12.84 2.85
N LEU A 544 16.00 -12.53 3.44
CA LEU A 544 16.15 -12.18 4.86
C LEU A 544 15.50 -10.83 5.26
N HIS A 545 14.92 -10.08 4.32
CA HIS A 545 14.34 -8.74 4.52
C HIS A 545 12.81 -8.68 4.58
N THR A 546 12.13 -9.78 4.92
CA THR A 546 10.71 -9.93 4.57
C THR A 546 9.75 -8.84 5.09
N SER A 547 9.90 -8.37 6.33
CA SER A 547 9.04 -7.28 6.84
C SER A 547 9.40 -5.92 6.23
N ASP A 548 10.70 -5.65 6.07
CA ASP A 548 11.23 -4.41 5.48
C ASP A 548 10.89 -4.31 3.99
N ILE A 549 11.02 -5.40 3.24
CA ILE A 549 10.63 -5.45 1.83
C ILE A 549 9.12 -5.25 1.66
N TYR A 550 8.31 -5.76 2.61
CA TYR A 550 6.87 -5.55 2.57
C TYR A 550 6.49 -4.08 2.79
N GLU A 551 7.11 -3.41 3.76
CA GLU A 551 6.95 -1.95 3.95
C GLU A 551 7.32 -1.18 2.67
N LYS A 552 8.51 -1.45 2.13
CA LYS A 552 9.00 -0.79 0.90
C LYS A 552 8.11 -1.08 -0.31
N TRP A 553 7.57 -2.29 -0.39
CA TRP A 553 6.58 -2.66 -1.38
C TRP A 553 5.28 -1.85 -1.20
N CYS A 554 4.77 -1.70 0.02
CA CYS A 554 3.62 -0.84 0.30
C CYS A 554 3.88 0.63 -0.10
N LEU A 555 5.07 1.16 0.20
CA LEU A 555 5.49 2.50 -0.22
C LEU A 555 5.38 2.67 -1.75
N LEU A 556 5.96 1.74 -2.52
CA LEU A 556 5.87 1.78 -3.98
C LEU A 556 4.44 1.72 -4.48
N LYS A 557 3.59 0.85 -3.93
CA LYS A 557 2.18 0.78 -4.34
C LYS A 557 1.43 2.07 -4.06
N ILE A 558 1.70 2.74 -2.93
CA ILE A 558 1.13 4.07 -2.64
C ILE A 558 1.62 5.07 -3.69
N PHE A 559 2.93 5.11 -3.97
CA PHE A 559 3.54 6.04 -4.91
C PHE A 559 2.96 5.87 -6.33
N MET A 560 2.86 4.64 -6.82
CA MET A 560 2.27 4.30 -8.11
C MET A 560 0.80 4.74 -8.19
N LEU A 561 0.01 4.54 -7.14
CA LEU A 561 -1.39 4.98 -7.12
C LEU A 561 -1.50 6.51 -7.18
N LEU A 562 -0.65 7.23 -6.45
CA LEU A 562 -0.62 8.70 -6.50
C LEU A 562 -0.30 9.20 -7.90
N MET A 563 0.75 8.67 -8.54
CA MET A 563 1.20 9.12 -9.85
C MET A 563 0.33 8.63 -11.02
N HIS A 564 0.06 7.33 -11.10
CA HIS A 564 -0.52 6.73 -12.30
C HIS A 564 -2.05 6.71 -12.28
N ASP A 565 -2.65 6.47 -11.11
CA ASP A 565 -4.09 6.35 -10.94
C ASP A 565 -4.75 7.68 -10.59
N PHE A 566 -4.14 8.46 -9.70
CA PHE A 566 -4.64 9.75 -9.25
C PHE A 566 -3.95 10.95 -9.93
N ARG A 567 -2.93 10.72 -10.77
CA ARG A 567 -2.26 11.73 -11.61
C ARG A 567 -1.57 12.86 -10.86
N PHE A 568 -1.17 12.63 -9.62
CA PHE A 568 -0.35 13.59 -8.91
C PHE A 568 1.05 13.65 -9.54
N GLU A 569 1.56 14.86 -9.71
CA GLU A 569 2.92 15.09 -10.17
C GLU A 569 3.86 15.11 -8.96
N PRO A 570 4.89 14.25 -8.91
CA PRO A 570 5.84 14.24 -7.80
C PRO A 570 6.79 15.45 -7.84
N GLU A 571 7.39 15.78 -6.71
CA GLU A 571 8.47 16.77 -6.61
C GLU A 571 9.69 16.41 -7.48
N ARG A 572 10.53 17.40 -7.83
CA ARG A 572 11.76 17.13 -8.60
C ARG A 572 12.75 16.29 -7.77
N GLY A 573 13.41 15.33 -8.42
CA GLY A 573 14.40 14.45 -7.76
C GLY A 573 13.78 13.42 -6.83
N TRP A 574 12.48 13.17 -6.96
CA TRP A 574 11.77 12.15 -6.19
C TRP A 574 12.35 10.75 -6.42
N GLU A 575 12.92 10.48 -7.60
CA GLU A 575 13.46 9.19 -7.97
C GLU A 575 14.70 8.84 -7.11
N GLU A 576 15.65 9.76 -7.02
CA GLU A 576 16.85 9.60 -6.18
C GLU A 576 16.47 9.41 -4.72
N LYS A 577 15.48 10.19 -4.25
CA LYS A 577 14.96 10.12 -2.89
C LYS A 577 14.22 8.81 -2.62
N LEU A 578 13.45 8.31 -3.59
CA LEU A 578 12.75 7.03 -3.48
C LEU A 578 13.74 5.87 -3.45
N VAL A 579 14.76 5.89 -4.32
CA VAL A 579 15.83 4.89 -4.31
C VAL A 579 16.58 4.93 -3.00
N ALA A 580 16.97 6.12 -2.51
CA ALA A 580 17.63 6.28 -1.22
C ALA A 580 16.73 5.78 -0.08
N THR A 581 15.42 6.07 -0.07
CA THR A 581 14.50 5.57 0.97
C THR A 581 14.29 4.06 0.90
N SER A 582 14.36 3.50 -0.31
CA SER A 582 14.15 2.08 -0.56
C SER A 582 15.38 1.23 -0.25
N LEU A 583 16.58 1.79 -0.44
CA LEU A 583 17.86 1.11 -0.22
C LEU A 583 18.47 1.46 1.14
N GLU A 584 18.46 2.74 1.49
CA GLU A 584 19.01 3.29 2.73
C GLU A 584 17.88 3.44 3.78
N ARG A 585 18.19 3.22 5.05
CA ARG A 585 17.22 3.28 6.17
C ARG A 585 16.90 4.73 6.57
N ALA A 586 16.50 5.53 5.60
CA ALA A 586 16.18 6.93 5.80
C ALA A 586 14.84 7.07 6.55
N SER A 587 14.89 7.56 7.77
CA SER A 587 13.71 7.97 8.54
C SER A 587 13.34 9.42 8.24
N ASN A 588 12.08 9.79 8.48
CA ASN A 588 11.57 11.15 8.26
C ASN A 588 11.66 11.60 6.79
N VAL A 589 11.54 10.68 5.84
CA VAL A 589 11.54 11.04 4.43
C VAL A 589 10.16 11.52 4.03
N ARG A 590 10.08 12.76 3.52
CA ARG A 590 8.83 13.38 3.09
C ARG A 590 8.80 13.54 1.58
N PHE A 591 7.86 12.92 0.89
CA PHE A 591 7.60 13.17 -0.53
C PHE A 591 6.47 14.18 -0.70
N GLU A 592 6.61 15.09 -1.65
CA GLU A 592 5.53 16.00 -2.05
C GLU A 592 5.02 15.67 -3.44
N PHE A 593 3.70 15.76 -3.60
CA PHE A 593 3.04 15.63 -4.89
C PHE A 593 2.00 16.73 -5.09
N SER A 594 1.86 17.22 -6.32
CA SER A 594 0.96 18.32 -6.68
C SER A 594 -0.04 17.96 -7.77
N ARG A 595 -1.20 18.61 -7.69
CA ARG A 595 -2.25 18.68 -8.71
C ARG A 595 -2.63 20.14 -8.86
N ASP A 596 -1.85 20.86 -9.65
CA ASP A 596 -2.03 22.30 -9.83
C ASP A 596 -3.41 22.63 -10.44
N ASP A 597 -3.91 21.76 -11.33
CA ASP A 597 -5.25 21.87 -11.93
C ASP A 597 -6.41 21.77 -10.94
N LEU A 598 -6.14 21.27 -9.72
CA LEU A 598 -7.09 21.12 -8.62
C LEU A 598 -6.70 21.90 -7.37
N GLU A 599 -5.60 22.65 -7.41
CA GLU A 599 -5.04 23.37 -6.26
C GLU A 599 -4.87 22.46 -5.03
N MET A 600 -4.38 21.24 -5.27
CA MET A 600 -4.23 20.20 -4.25
C MET A 600 -2.78 19.72 -4.19
N LYS A 601 -2.29 19.50 -2.97
CA LYS A 601 -1.02 18.84 -2.68
C LYS A 601 -1.23 17.65 -1.77
N VAL A 602 -0.37 16.65 -1.92
CA VAL A 602 -0.29 15.49 -1.03
C VAL A 602 1.13 15.40 -0.51
N THR A 603 1.27 15.15 0.79
CA THR A 603 2.56 14.85 1.40
C THR A 603 2.53 13.43 1.95
N LEU A 604 3.52 12.61 1.58
CA LEU A 604 3.72 11.27 2.10
C LEU A 604 5.00 11.25 2.95
N ASN A 605 4.86 11.17 4.26
CA ASN A 605 5.99 11.04 5.18
C ASN A 605 6.19 9.55 5.52
N CYS A 606 7.40 9.05 5.32
CA CYS A 606 7.79 7.67 5.62
C CYS A 606 8.60 7.65 6.91
N GLN A 607 8.29 6.70 7.81
CA GLN A 607 9.00 6.49 9.07
C GLN A 607 9.15 7.82 9.85
N ALA A 608 8.04 8.55 9.97
CA ALA A 608 7.99 9.88 10.57
C ALA A 608 8.01 9.80 12.10
N GLU A 609 8.96 10.46 12.73
CA GLU A 609 9.10 10.50 14.18
C GLU A 609 8.06 11.44 14.80
N MET A 610 7.16 10.86 15.57
CA MET A 610 6.16 11.60 16.33
C MET A 610 6.79 12.16 17.61
N SER A 611 6.11 13.14 18.22
CA SER A 611 6.47 13.66 19.54
C SER A 611 6.49 12.60 20.66
N THR A 612 5.83 11.46 20.42
CA THR A 612 5.84 10.28 21.30
C THR A 612 7.10 9.42 21.16
N GLY A 613 8.01 9.75 20.23
CA GLY A 613 9.18 8.94 19.87
C GLY A 613 8.85 7.69 19.03
N ARG A 614 7.56 7.48 18.70
CA ARG A 614 7.10 6.39 17.84
C ARG A 614 7.10 6.81 16.36
N ARG A 615 7.18 5.82 15.47
CA ARG A 615 7.35 6.01 14.03
C ARG A 615 6.34 5.17 13.25
N PRO A 616 5.20 5.74 12.84
CA PRO A 616 4.36 5.10 11.84
C PRO A 616 5.10 4.97 10.51
N ASP A 617 4.83 3.88 9.80
CA ASP A 617 5.45 3.58 8.51
C ASP A 617 5.12 4.65 7.46
N PHE A 618 3.85 5.04 7.35
CA PHE A 618 3.39 6.06 6.39
C PHE A 618 2.39 7.03 6.99
N ILE A 619 2.60 8.32 6.77
CA ILE A 619 1.63 9.39 7.03
C ILE A 619 1.36 10.13 5.73
N LEU A 620 0.11 10.06 5.25
CA LEU A 620 -0.34 10.80 4.08
C LEU A 620 -1.26 11.95 4.50
N GLU A 621 -0.94 13.16 4.06
CA GLU A 621 -1.76 14.36 4.32
C GLU A 621 -2.20 15.01 3.01
N VAL A 622 -3.43 15.54 2.99
CA VAL A 622 -4.00 16.26 1.85
C VAL A 622 -4.12 17.75 2.20
N ILE A 623 -3.46 18.56 1.39
CA ILE A 623 -3.30 20.01 1.59
C ILE A 623 -3.95 20.74 0.41
N TYR A 624 -4.72 21.79 0.72
CA TYR A 624 -5.31 22.65 -0.28
C TYR A 624 -4.46 23.90 -0.47
N THR A 625 -4.05 24.21 -1.71
CA THR A 625 -3.16 25.35 -2.01
C THR A 625 -3.88 26.56 -2.57
N GLY A 626 -5.17 26.44 -2.87
CA GLY A 626 -5.96 27.52 -3.42
C GLY A 626 -6.23 28.64 -2.41
N LYS A 627 -6.29 29.87 -2.91
CA LYS A 627 -6.73 31.05 -2.14
C LYS A 627 -8.25 31.05 -2.07
N GLU A 628 -8.86 30.48 -1.04
CA GLU A 628 -10.28 30.75 -0.79
C GLU A 628 -10.59 31.22 0.63
N GLN A 629 -11.38 32.30 0.64
CA GLN A 629 -11.93 33.05 1.74
C GLN A 629 -12.84 32.17 2.61
N SER A 630 -12.28 31.53 3.65
CA SER A 630 -13.08 30.79 4.62
C SER A 630 -13.76 31.74 5.62
N ARG A 631 -14.84 32.43 5.21
CA ARG A 631 -15.75 33.13 6.16
C ARG A 631 -16.53 32.17 7.09
N ARG A 632 -16.24 30.85 7.09
CA ARG A 632 -16.92 29.86 7.94
C ARG A 632 -16.02 28.80 8.59
N PHE A 633 -14.71 28.85 8.39
CA PHE A 633 -13.78 27.95 9.07
C PHE A 633 -12.47 28.70 9.36
N ASP A 634 -12.31 29.15 10.60
CA ASP A 634 -11.03 29.57 11.18
C ASP A 634 -10.11 28.34 11.29
N ARG A 635 -9.51 27.92 10.17
CA ARG A 635 -8.47 26.87 10.17
C ARG A 635 -7.23 27.44 9.51
N GLU A 636 -6.28 27.84 10.34
CA GLU A 636 -5.01 28.46 9.96
C GLU A 636 -4.08 27.58 9.10
N SER A 637 -4.41 26.30 8.84
CA SER A 637 -3.43 25.35 8.26
C SER A 637 -3.69 24.83 6.84
N GLY A 638 -4.81 25.13 6.17
CA GLY A 638 -5.07 24.64 4.80
C GLY A 638 -5.13 23.11 4.62
N ARG A 639 -4.96 22.32 5.69
CA ARG A 639 -5.05 20.85 5.73
C ARG A 639 -6.53 20.44 5.77
N ARG A 640 -6.93 19.48 4.92
CA ARG A 640 -8.33 19.00 4.84
C ARG A 640 -8.53 17.52 5.14
N GLY A 641 -7.45 16.76 5.26
CA GLY A 641 -7.53 15.34 5.61
C GLY A 641 -6.15 14.69 5.72
N GLY A 642 -6.12 13.49 6.27
CA GLY A 642 -4.93 12.65 6.32
C GLY A 642 -5.25 11.22 6.75
N ILE A 643 -4.23 10.38 6.73
CA ILE A 643 -4.26 8.98 7.16
C ILE A 643 -2.87 8.54 7.62
N VAL A 644 -2.84 7.76 8.69
CA VAL A 644 -1.69 6.95 9.08
C VAL A 644 -1.91 5.53 8.55
N MET A 645 -0.91 4.98 7.88
CA MET A 645 -0.89 3.59 7.42
C MET A 645 0.33 2.89 7.99
N ASP A 646 0.13 1.72 8.56
CA ASP A 646 1.17 0.95 9.24
C ASP A 646 1.18 -0.48 8.66
N ALA A 647 2.30 -0.89 8.09
CA ALA A 647 2.46 -2.15 7.39
C ALA A 647 2.84 -3.26 8.37
N LYS A 648 2.03 -4.33 8.37
CA LYS A 648 2.23 -5.49 9.23
C LYS A 648 2.27 -6.76 8.39
N PHE A 649 3.48 -7.26 8.17
CA PHE A 649 3.72 -8.49 7.42
C PHE A 649 3.45 -9.72 8.29
N ARG A 650 2.29 -10.35 8.09
CA ARG A 650 1.89 -11.59 8.78
C ARG A 650 1.23 -12.54 7.79
N SER A 651 1.38 -13.84 8.02
CA SER A 651 0.70 -14.86 7.20
C SER A 651 -0.71 -15.24 7.71
N ASN A 652 -0.99 -14.95 8.97
CA ASN A 652 -2.30 -15.09 9.58
C ASN A 652 -2.46 -14.12 10.75
N TRP A 653 -3.71 -13.98 11.21
CA TRP A 653 -4.07 -13.28 12.43
C TRP A 653 -4.84 -14.24 13.35
N LYS A 654 -4.56 -14.17 14.65
CA LYS A 654 -5.41 -14.81 15.66
C LYS A 654 -6.78 -14.11 15.68
N GLU A 655 -7.78 -14.76 16.26
CA GLU A 655 -9.07 -14.13 16.54
C GLU A 655 -8.87 -12.81 17.30
N ASP A 656 -9.54 -11.75 16.84
CA ASP A 656 -9.36 -10.36 17.27
C ASP A 656 -7.94 -9.76 17.20
N GLY A 657 -6.98 -10.46 16.59
CA GLY A 657 -5.58 -10.01 16.53
C GLY A 657 -5.40 -8.67 15.82
N LEU A 658 -6.19 -8.40 14.76
CA LEU A 658 -6.18 -7.12 14.05
C LEU A 658 -6.78 -5.99 14.86
N ASN A 659 -7.91 -6.23 15.54
CA ASN A 659 -8.52 -5.25 16.43
C ASN A 659 -7.55 -4.85 17.54
N ARG A 660 -6.90 -5.83 18.18
CA ARG A 660 -5.90 -5.55 19.24
C ARG A 660 -4.69 -4.79 18.71
N MET A 661 -4.20 -5.11 17.51
CA MET A 661 -3.12 -4.37 16.89
C MET A 661 -3.55 -2.92 16.60
N LEU A 662 -4.77 -2.72 16.10
CA LEU A 662 -5.31 -1.40 15.83
C LEU A 662 -5.46 -0.58 17.12
N ASP A 663 -5.95 -1.20 18.19
CA ASP A 663 -6.01 -0.61 19.53
C ASP A 663 -4.61 -0.24 20.05
N GLU A 664 -3.60 -1.08 19.80
CA GLU A 664 -2.20 -0.78 20.16
C GLU A 664 -1.68 0.46 19.41
N LEU A 665 -1.88 0.53 18.09
CA LEU A 665 -1.44 1.67 17.28
C LEU A 665 -2.11 2.98 17.73
N VAL A 666 -3.40 2.92 18.10
CA VAL A 666 -4.18 4.08 18.50
C VAL A 666 -3.93 4.45 19.96
N LEU A 667 -4.22 3.54 20.89
CA LEU A 667 -4.25 3.82 22.33
C LEU A 667 -2.86 3.89 22.95
N ALA A 668 -1.94 3.02 22.52
CA ALA A 668 -0.59 2.96 23.08
C ALA A 668 0.41 3.81 22.28
N LYS A 669 0.41 3.70 20.94
CA LYS A 669 1.35 4.45 20.09
C LYS A 669 0.87 5.86 19.73
N GLY A 670 -0.43 6.15 19.88
CA GLY A 670 -1.01 7.48 19.68
C GLY A 670 -1.07 7.93 18.22
N TYR A 671 -1.13 6.98 17.27
CA TYR A 671 -1.06 7.28 15.83
C TYR A 671 -2.24 8.08 15.32
N ASP A 672 -3.39 8.02 16.00
CA ASP A 672 -4.55 8.85 15.69
C ASP A 672 -4.27 10.36 15.85
N LYS A 673 -3.27 10.73 16.66
CA LYS A 673 -2.87 12.12 16.86
C LYS A 673 -1.92 12.64 15.79
N ALA A 674 -1.41 11.78 14.90
CA ALA A 674 -0.47 12.18 13.86
C ALA A 674 -1.14 13.01 12.76
N VAL A 675 -2.44 12.84 12.56
CA VAL A 675 -3.24 13.55 11.55
C VAL A 675 -4.55 14.05 12.16
N GLU A 676 -5.01 15.23 11.75
CA GLU A 676 -6.22 15.85 12.30
C GLU A 676 -7.48 14.98 12.13
N SER A 677 -7.52 14.15 11.08
CA SER A 677 -8.64 13.25 10.79
C SER A 677 -8.76 12.09 11.78
N GLY A 678 -7.72 11.79 12.57
CA GLY A 678 -7.69 10.64 13.46
C GLY A 678 -7.63 9.29 12.75
N ARG A 679 -7.23 9.26 11.46
CA ARG A 679 -7.30 8.04 10.66
C ARG A 679 -6.08 7.14 10.83
N VAL A 680 -6.29 5.88 11.20
CA VAL A 680 -5.22 4.87 11.39
C VAL A 680 -5.63 3.56 10.74
N PHE A 681 -4.78 3.05 9.84
CA PHE A 681 -5.07 1.83 9.08
C PHE A 681 -3.88 0.87 9.06
N ILE A 682 -4.17 -0.42 9.19
CA ILE A 682 -3.16 -1.48 9.02
C ILE A 682 -3.15 -1.95 7.55
N LEU A 683 -1.96 -1.99 6.94
CA LEU A 683 -1.71 -2.67 5.67
C LEU A 683 -1.20 -4.07 5.97
N GLN A 684 -1.90 -5.11 5.50
CA GLN A 684 -1.54 -6.50 5.84
C GLN A 684 -1.83 -7.45 4.68
N PRO A 685 -1.06 -8.53 4.47
CA PRO A 685 -1.19 -9.34 3.24
C PRO A 685 -2.25 -10.45 3.32
N CYS A 686 -2.79 -10.79 4.50
CA CYS A 686 -3.72 -11.92 4.68
C CYS A 686 -5.09 -11.65 4.05
N GLU A 687 -5.64 -12.66 3.39
CA GLU A 687 -7.01 -12.66 2.87
C GLU A 687 -8.02 -13.11 3.94
N PHE A 688 -9.30 -12.79 3.74
CA PHE A 688 -10.40 -13.22 4.61
C PHE A 688 -10.24 -12.80 6.09
N THR A 689 -9.72 -11.60 6.34
CA THR A 689 -9.44 -11.07 7.68
C THR A 689 -10.63 -10.37 8.34
N ALA A 690 -11.65 -10.00 7.58
CA ALA A 690 -12.91 -9.48 8.11
C ALA A 690 -13.90 -10.64 8.20
N ARG A 691 -14.01 -11.26 9.38
CA ARG A 691 -14.93 -12.37 9.65
C ARG A 691 -15.88 -12.03 10.81
N PRO A 692 -17.20 -12.09 10.60
CA PRO A 692 -17.88 -12.19 9.30
C PRO A 692 -17.56 -10.98 8.39
N ALA A 693 -17.83 -11.11 7.10
CA ALA A 693 -17.52 -10.06 6.12
C ALA A 693 -18.15 -8.71 6.50
N ALA A 694 -17.37 -7.64 6.43
CA ALA A 694 -17.83 -6.29 6.78
C ALA A 694 -18.95 -5.80 5.84
N SER A 695 -18.92 -6.24 4.58
CA SER A 695 -19.83 -5.84 3.52
C SER A 695 -20.14 -7.06 2.64
N PRO A 696 -21.36 -7.18 2.06
CA PRO A 696 -21.71 -8.28 1.14
C PRO A 696 -20.99 -8.19 -0.22
N LEU A 697 -20.19 -7.14 -0.45
CA LEU A 697 -19.35 -7.02 -1.62
C LEU A 697 -18.06 -7.80 -1.44
N GLU A 698 -17.46 -8.25 -2.53
CA GLU A 698 -16.25 -9.09 -2.54
C GLU A 698 -15.14 -8.57 -1.62
N TRP A 699 -14.93 -7.25 -1.55
CA TRP A 699 -13.90 -6.66 -0.69
C TRP A 699 -14.17 -6.79 0.81
N GLY A 700 -15.43 -6.97 1.21
CA GLY A 700 -15.88 -6.96 2.60
C GLY A 700 -15.37 -8.13 3.41
N ALA A 701 -14.97 -9.24 2.78
CA ALA A 701 -14.33 -10.35 3.47
C ALA A 701 -12.85 -10.07 3.82
N HIS A 702 -12.21 -9.12 3.11
CA HIS A 702 -10.77 -8.89 3.19
C HIS A 702 -10.38 -7.57 3.88
N CYS A 703 -11.31 -6.64 4.01
CA CYS A 703 -11.02 -5.28 4.47
C CYS A 703 -12.12 -4.76 5.41
N ASP A 704 -11.72 -3.97 6.40
CA ASP A 704 -12.60 -3.09 7.16
C ASP A 704 -12.16 -1.63 6.94
N TYR A 705 -13.00 -0.86 6.26
CA TYR A 705 -12.77 0.57 6.02
C TYR A 705 -13.23 1.46 7.18
N GLY A 706 -13.49 0.91 8.36
CA GLY A 706 -13.91 1.64 9.56
C GLY A 706 -15.42 1.80 9.68
N ARG A 707 -16.15 0.68 9.53
CA ARG A 707 -17.62 0.59 9.59
C ARG A 707 -18.26 1.34 10.75
N THR A 708 -17.76 1.14 11.96
CA THR A 708 -18.35 1.64 13.22
C THR A 708 -17.70 2.92 13.72
N GLN A 709 -16.69 3.40 13.02
CA GLN A 709 -15.84 4.50 13.48
C GLN A 709 -15.80 5.66 12.49
N SER A 710 -16.84 5.87 11.68
CA SER A 710 -16.87 6.96 10.68
C SER A 710 -15.63 6.97 9.78
N HIS A 711 -15.16 5.79 9.36
CA HIS A 711 -13.94 5.64 8.56
C HIS A 711 -12.65 6.15 9.21
N ARG A 712 -12.58 6.13 10.55
CA ARG A 712 -11.36 6.52 11.30
C ARG A 712 -10.35 5.38 11.40
N GLN A 713 -10.77 4.19 11.76
CA GLN A 713 -9.83 3.11 12.06
C GLN A 713 -10.22 1.83 11.33
N GLY A 714 -9.25 1.06 10.85
CA GLY A 714 -9.51 -0.20 10.17
C GLY A 714 -8.26 -0.87 9.62
N TRP A 715 -8.45 -1.78 8.67
CA TRP A 715 -7.36 -2.49 7.99
C TRP A 715 -7.76 -2.89 6.58
N ILE A 716 -6.77 -3.04 5.71
CA ILE A 716 -6.97 -3.52 4.35
C ILE A 716 -6.04 -4.68 4.02
N GLN A 717 -6.53 -5.60 3.19
CA GLN A 717 -5.68 -6.60 2.57
C GLN A 717 -4.85 -5.94 1.47
N THR A 718 -3.53 -6.02 1.58
CA THR A 718 -2.57 -5.52 0.60
C THR A 718 -1.38 -6.46 0.55
N GLY A 719 -1.25 -7.24 -0.53
CA GLY A 719 -0.13 -8.18 -0.69
C GLY A 719 -0.01 -8.73 -2.11
N VAL A 720 1.10 -9.41 -2.38
CA VAL A 720 1.36 -10.16 -3.61
C VAL A 720 0.65 -11.51 -3.51
N SER A 721 -0.68 -11.52 -3.66
CA SER A 721 -1.43 -12.78 -3.83
C SER A 721 -1.57 -13.14 -5.30
N SER A 722 -1.99 -14.37 -5.62
CA SER A 722 -2.30 -14.80 -6.99
C SER A 722 -3.29 -13.86 -7.70
N SER A 723 -4.07 -13.10 -6.92
CA SER A 723 -5.02 -12.11 -7.40
C SER A 723 -4.48 -10.67 -7.43
N GLY A 724 -3.18 -10.42 -7.18
CA GLY A 724 -2.51 -9.15 -6.82
C GLY A 724 -2.93 -7.82 -7.47
N ALA A 725 -3.72 -7.83 -8.55
CA ALA A 725 -4.52 -6.66 -8.94
C ALA A 725 -5.59 -6.27 -7.90
N ARG A 726 -6.18 -7.23 -7.16
CA ARG A 726 -7.19 -6.98 -6.12
C ARG A 726 -6.63 -6.26 -4.90
N SER A 727 -5.43 -6.61 -4.45
CA SER A 727 -4.75 -5.93 -3.34
C SER A 727 -4.51 -4.46 -3.62
N THR A 728 -4.05 -4.12 -4.82
CA THR A 728 -3.92 -2.72 -5.27
C THR A 728 -5.27 -2.01 -5.33
N GLN A 729 -6.36 -2.71 -5.70
CA GLN A 729 -7.72 -2.14 -5.65
C GLN A 729 -8.16 -1.81 -4.22
N HIS A 730 -7.79 -2.62 -3.22
CA HIS A 730 -8.11 -2.34 -1.80
C HIS A 730 -7.37 -1.10 -1.29
N LEU A 731 -6.09 -0.95 -1.61
CA LEU A 731 -5.31 0.25 -1.28
C LEU A 731 -5.83 1.49 -2.01
N LYS A 732 -6.15 1.38 -3.30
CA LYS A 732 -6.77 2.46 -4.07
C LYS A 732 -8.09 2.92 -3.46
N ARG A 733 -8.91 1.99 -3.00
CA ARG A 733 -10.18 2.28 -2.31
C ARG A 733 -9.94 3.01 -0.97
N LEU A 734 -8.90 2.65 -0.22
CA LEU A 734 -8.51 3.36 1.01
C LEU A 734 -8.11 4.81 0.73
N LEU A 735 -7.25 5.03 -0.27
CA LEU A 735 -6.83 6.38 -0.66
C LEU A 735 -8.00 7.20 -1.22
N ALA A 736 -8.90 6.57 -2.00
CA ALA A 736 -10.11 7.21 -2.50
C ALA A 736 -11.00 7.74 -1.36
N MET A 737 -11.15 6.99 -0.27
CA MET A 737 -11.87 7.43 0.93
C MET A 737 -11.24 8.68 1.56
N VAL A 738 -9.91 8.74 1.64
CA VAL A 738 -9.18 9.90 2.15
C VAL A 738 -9.38 11.12 1.25
N PHE A 739 -9.23 10.97 -0.06
CA PHE A 739 -9.42 12.06 -1.02
C PHE A 739 -10.84 12.57 -1.06
N GLN A 740 -11.84 11.69 -1.12
CA GLN A 740 -13.25 12.10 -1.14
C GLN A 740 -13.65 12.86 0.11
N SER A 741 -13.12 12.49 1.29
CA SER A 741 -13.33 13.26 2.51
C SER A 741 -12.72 14.67 2.49
N SER A 742 -11.73 14.89 1.62
CA SER A 742 -11.00 16.16 1.48
C SER A 742 -11.54 17.04 0.35
N PHE A 743 -12.37 16.51 -0.56
CA PHE A 743 -12.91 17.26 -1.69
C PHE A 743 -13.87 18.37 -1.22
N PRO A 744 -13.71 19.61 -1.70
CA PRO A 744 -14.70 20.67 -1.45
C PRO A 744 -16.01 20.40 -2.20
N GLU A 745 -17.10 20.98 -1.71
CA GLU A 745 -18.39 20.94 -2.43
C GLU A 745 -18.24 21.58 -3.82
N PRO A 746 -18.88 21.01 -4.86
CA PRO A 746 -18.95 21.68 -6.16
C PRO A 746 -19.56 23.09 -6.02
N GLN A 747 -19.01 24.04 -6.76
CA GLN A 747 -19.47 25.42 -6.80
C GLN A 747 -20.39 25.63 -8.00
N GLU A 748 -21.47 26.38 -7.80
CA GLU A 748 -22.35 26.81 -8.89
C GLU A 748 -21.74 28.06 -9.53
N GLU A 749 -21.51 27.99 -10.83
CA GLU A 749 -21.05 29.10 -11.65
C GLU A 749 -22.13 29.44 -12.68
N HIS A 750 -22.16 30.70 -13.09
CA HIS A 750 -23.03 31.17 -14.16
C HIS A 750 -22.17 31.59 -15.33
N ASP A 751 -22.48 31.09 -16.53
CA ASP A 751 -21.85 31.60 -17.74
C ASP A 751 -22.40 33.01 -18.10
N ASP A 752 -21.77 33.66 -19.09
CA ASP A 752 -22.16 35.00 -19.56
C ASP A 752 -23.61 35.08 -20.08
N TYR A 753 -24.24 33.92 -20.34
CA TYR A 753 -25.63 33.78 -20.80
C TYR A 753 -26.60 33.40 -19.67
N GLY A 754 -26.11 33.29 -18.43
CA GLY A 754 -26.90 32.95 -17.24
C GLY A 754 -27.17 31.45 -17.04
N ASN A 755 -26.57 30.57 -17.85
CA ASN A 755 -26.70 29.12 -17.65
C ASN A 755 -25.91 28.68 -16.43
N LYS A 756 -26.54 27.83 -15.62
CA LYS A 756 -25.93 27.24 -14.43
C LYS A 756 -24.98 26.12 -14.82
N THR A 757 -23.71 26.25 -14.48
CA THR A 757 -22.71 25.20 -14.56
C THR A 757 -22.19 24.89 -13.15
N TRP A 758 -21.60 23.71 -12.99
CA TRP A 758 -21.03 23.29 -11.72
C TRP A 758 -19.57 22.94 -11.92
N THR A 759 -18.70 23.54 -11.12
CA THR A 759 -17.27 23.25 -11.11
C THR A 759 -16.89 22.54 -9.82
N SER A 760 -15.87 21.69 -9.88
CA SER A 760 -15.36 21.00 -8.69
C SER A 760 -13.86 20.84 -8.77
N ARG A 761 -13.22 20.94 -7.60
CA ARG A 761 -11.82 20.58 -7.36
C ARG A 761 -11.74 19.13 -6.87
N SER A 762 -12.31 18.22 -7.67
CA SER A 762 -12.30 16.78 -7.42
C SER A 762 -11.90 16.03 -8.69
N PHE A 763 -11.51 14.78 -8.52
CA PHE A 763 -11.09 13.91 -9.61
C PHE A 763 -11.75 12.54 -9.56
N CYS A 764 -11.76 11.89 -10.72
CA CYS A 764 -12.31 10.57 -10.93
C CYS A 764 -11.46 9.51 -10.23
N LEU A 765 -12.08 8.71 -9.35
CA LEU A 765 -11.43 7.60 -8.65
C LEU A 765 -10.87 6.53 -9.60
N GLY A 766 -11.47 6.37 -10.78
CA GLY A 766 -11.03 5.41 -11.79
C GLY A 766 -9.69 5.74 -12.44
N CYS A 767 -9.47 7.00 -12.85
CA CYS A 767 -8.36 7.37 -13.73
C CYS A 767 -7.69 8.72 -13.43
N GLY A 768 -8.10 9.39 -12.34
CA GLY A 768 -7.52 10.65 -11.87
C GLY A 768 -7.93 11.89 -12.65
N GLU A 769 -8.75 11.74 -13.70
CA GLU A 769 -9.21 12.86 -14.51
C GLU A 769 -10.04 13.84 -13.68
N ARG A 770 -9.83 15.15 -13.87
CA ARG A 770 -10.64 16.18 -13.22
C ARG A 770 -12.12 16.01 -13.60
N HIS A 771 -13.01 16.18 -12.63
CA HIS A 771 -14.43 16.22 -12.92
C HIS A 771 -14.81 17.54 -13.58
N VAL A 772 -15.28 17.46 -14.83
CA VAL A 772 -15.77 18.61 -15.62
C VAL A 772 -17.27 18.55 -15.88
N ALA A 773 -17.88 17.37 -15.83
CA ALA A 773 -19.31 17.16 -16.05
C ALA A 773 -19.99 16.82 -14.73
N ILE A 774 -20.66 17.82 -14.13
CA ILE A 774 -21.30 17.71 -12.83
C ILE A 774 -22.79 18.01 -12.97
N GLU A 775 -23.62 17.05 -12.61
CA GLU A 775 -25.08 17.23 -12.57
C GLU A 775 -25.54 17.42 -11.13
N ALA A 776 -26.25 18.52 -10.84
CA ALA A 776 -26.86 18.77 -9.54
C ALA A 776 -28.36 18.47 -9.54
N LYS A 777 -28.88 17.85 -8.47
CA LYS A 777 -30.32 17.64 -8.24
C LYS A 777 -30.67 17.87 -6.77
N SER A 778 -31.83 18.44 -6.49
CA SER A 778 -32.32 18.55 -5.12
C SER A 778 -32.81 17.20 -4.59
N THR A 779 -32.44 16.89 -3.35
CA THR A 779 -32.98 15.75 -2.60
C THR A 779 -34.35 16.09 -2.02
N GLN A 780 -35.07 15.09 -1.50
CA GLN A 780 -36.36 15.31 -0.82
C GLN A 780 -36.25 16.25 0.39
N SER A 781 -35.07 16.33 1.03
CA SER A 781 -34.82 17.26 2.13
C SER A 781 -34.44 18.67 1.67
N GLY A 782 -34.43 18.94 0.36
CA GLY A 782 -34.05 20.23 -0.23
C GLY A 782 -32.53 20.43 -0.40
N ALA A 783 -31.70 19.54 0.12
CA ALA A 783 -30.23 19.62 -0.03
C ALA A 783 -29.78 19.11 -1.40
N THR A 784 -28.66 19.64 -1.90
CA THR A 784 -28.14 19.33 -3.23
C THR A 784 -27.40 18.00 -3.25
N ARG A 785 -27.66 17.17 -4.27
CA ARG A 785 -26.86 16.00 -4.62
C ARG A 785 -26.12 16.27 -5.93
N TRP A 786 -24.88 15.83 -6.02
CA TRP A 786 -24.06 15.98 -7.23
C TRP A 786 -23.68 14.62 -7.79
N LEU A 787 -23.92 14.41 -9.08
CA LEU A 787 -23.37 13.30 -9.85
C LEU A 787 -22.10 13.78 -10.55
N LEU A 788 -20.98 13.16 -10.21
CA LEU A 788 -19.66 13.39 -10.78
C LEU A 788 -19.38 12.27 -11.78
N ASP A 789 -19.50 12.56 -13.08
CA ASP A 789 -19.36 11.56 -14.15
C ASP A 789 -18.06 11.77 -14.94
N CYS A 790 -17.21 10.74 -14.99
CA CYS A 790 -15.96 10.80 -15.73
C CYS A 790 -16.17 10.44 -17.19
N LYS A 791 -16.08 11.43 -18.09
CA LYS A 791 -16.21 11.19 -19.54
C LYS A 791 -15.09 10.34 -20.13
N ARG A 792 -13.94 10.23 -19.45
CA ARG A 792 -12.80 9.44 -19.91
C ARG A 792 -12.95 7.94 -19.66
N CYS A 793 -13.28 7.54 -18.43
CA CYS A 793 -13.34 6.12 -18.05
C CYS A 793 -14.75 5.63 -17.66
N GLY A 794 -15.73 6.53 -17.61
CA GLY A 794 -17.12 6.22 -17.26
C GLY A 794 -17.40 5.96 -15.78
N VAL A 795 -16.36 5.98 -14.94
CA VAL A 795 -16.54 5.89 -13.48
C VAL A 795 -17.32 7.11 -13.01
N TRP A 796 -18.25 6.85 -12.09
CA TRP A 796 -19.10 7.87 -11.51
C TRP A 796 -19.03 7.81 -9.98
N SER A 797 -19.24 8.97 -9.37
CA SER A 797 -19.41 9.13 -7.93
C SER A 797 -20.57 10.07 -7.67
N VAL A 798 -21.39 9.79 -6.67
CA VAL A 798 -22.43 10.71 -6.20
C VAL A 798 -22.02 11.26 -4.84
N ARG A 799 -21.88 12.58 -4.77
CA ARG A 799 -21.74 13.29 -3.50
C ARG A 799 -23.12 13.67 -3.00
N THR A 800 -23.43 13.28 -1.77
CA THR A 800 -24.70 13.57 -1.09
C THR A 800 -24.47 13.62 0.42
N HIS A 801 -25.54 13.56 1.20
CA HIS A 801 -25.52 13.56 2.66
C HIS A 801 -26.38 12.41 3.18
N CYS A 802 -26.09 11.98 4.40
CA CYS A 802 -26.96 11.07 5.13
C CYS A 802 -28.28 11.78 5.41
N TYR A 803 -29.41 11.14 5.12
CA TYR A 803 -30.73 11.73 5.34
C TYR A 803 -31.10 11.88 6.83
N ASP A 804 -30.36 11.19 7.70
CA ASP A 804 -30.62 11.12 9.14
C ASP A 804 -29.66 12.03 9.93
N CYS A 805 -28.35 11.83 9.81
CA CYS A 805 -27.35 12.63 10.53
C CYS A 805 -26.72 13.78 9.72
N ALA A 806 -27.12 13.97 8.46
CA ALA A 806 -26.57 14.97 7.53
C ALA A 806 -25.06 14.86 7.22
N ALA A 807 -24.36 13.82 7.71
CA ALA A 807 -22.95 13.60 7.38
C ALA A 807 -22.74 13.48 5.86
N PRO A 808 -21.68 14.07 5.28
CA PRO A 808 -21.36 13.90 3.87
C PRO A 808 -21.15 12.43 3.50
N LEU A 809 -21.68 12.02 2.35
CA LEU A 809 -21.60 10.65 1.83
C LEU A 809 -21.18 10.66 0.36
N PHE A 810 -20.33 9.71 -0.01
CA PHE A 810 -19.93 9.45 -1.39
C PHE A 810 -20.40 8.07 -1.82
N LYS A 811 -21.45 8.04 -2.64
CA LYS A 811 -21.90 6.78 -3.25
C LYS A 811 -21.09 6.54 -4.51
N ASN A 812 -20.22 5.54 -4.44
CA ASN A 812 -19.46 5.06 -5.58
C ASN A 812 -20.12 3.78 -6.10
N GLY A 813 -19.82 3.40 -7.34
CA GLY A 813 -20.21 2.09 -7.85
C GLY A 813 -19.61 0.93 -7.03
N THR A 814 -20.09 -0.30 -7.26
CA THR A 814 -19.80 -1.48 -6.43
C THR A 814 -18.30 -1.79 -6.35
N ILE A 815 -17.52 -1.37 -7.34
CA ILE A 815 -16.06 -1.54 -7.34
C ILE A 815 -15.37 -0.61 -6.33
N TRP A 816 -15.74 0.67 -6.32
CA TRP A 816 -15.01 1.70 -5.54
C TRP A 816 -15.72 2.15 -4.27
N THR A 817 -16.89 1.61 -3.97
CA THR A 817 -17.52 1.86 -2.67
C THR A 817 -16.67 1.25 -1.56
N TYR A 818 -16.36 2.06 -0.56
CA TYR A 818 -15.76 1.68 0.72
C TYR A 818 -16.78 1.71 1.85
N HIS A 819 -18.01 2.15 1.57
CA HIS A 819 -19.10 2.05 2.52
C HIS A 819 -19.62 0.62 2.52
N ASN A 820 -19.93 0.12 3.71
CA ASN A 820 -20.66 -1.13 3.86
C ASN A 820 -22.04 -0.98 3.21
N THR A 821 -22.56 -2.08 2.67
CA THR A 821 -23.86 -2.08 2.00
C THR A 821 -24.81 -3.07 2.67
N VAL A 822 -26.10 -2.87 2.47
CA VAL A 822 -27.12 -3.74 3.06
C VAL A 822 -27.04 -5.12 2.36
N ALA A 823 -27.06 -6.21 3.13
CA ALA A 823 -26.82 -7.57 2.63
C ALA A 823 -27.71 -7.96 1.43
N ASP A 824 -28.98 -7.55 1.48
CA ASP A 824 -30.01 -7.82 0.49
C ASP A 824 -30.22 -6.65 -0.52
N GLN A 825 -29.49 -5.55 -0.39
CA GLN A 825 -29.51 -4.40 -1.33
C GLN A 825 -28.10 -3.78 -1.48
N VAL A 826 -27.25 -4.37 -2.32
CA VAL A 826 -25.81 -4.02 -2.41
C VAL A 826 -25.52 -2.61 -2.93
N THR A 827 -26.50 -1.92 -3.52
CA THR A 827 -26.38 -0.52 -3.98
C THR A 827 -26.74 0.49 -2.88
N ASN A 828 -27.24 -0.01 -1.73
CA ASN A 828 -27.65 0.79 -0.60
C ASN A 828 -26.51 0.86 0.42
N VAL A 829 -25.82 2.00 0.46
CA VAL A 829 -24.73 2.25 1.41
C VAL A 829 -25.26 2.54 2.81
N ILE A 830 -24.56 2.01 3.80
CA ILE A 830 -24.77 2.25 5.22
C ILE A 830 -23.93 3.46 5.63
N CYS A 831 -24.55 4.46 6.25
CA CYS A 831 -23.83 5.63 6.74
C CYS A 831 -22.82 5.20 7.82
N PRO A 832 -21.52 5.51 7.67
CA PRO A 832 -20.49 5.11 8.63
C PRO A 832 -20.55 5.90 9.95
N SER A 833 -21.37 6.98 10.00
CA SER A 833 -21.50 7.85 11.17
C SER A 833 -22.68 7.50 12.07
N CYS A 834 -23.84 7.16 11.51
CA CYS A 834 -25.03 6.82 12.30
C CYS A 834 -25.59 5.41 11.99
N GLY A 835 -25.03 4.69 11.02
CA GLY A 835 -25.53 3.38 10.58
C GLY A 835 -26.77 3.45 9.70
N SER A 836 -27.31 4.64 9.41
CA SER A 836 -28.56 4.78 8.65
C SER A 836 -28.38 4.44 7.15
N TYR A 837 -29.36 3.75 6.58
CA TYR A 837 -29.43 3.36 5.17
C TYR A 837 -30.87 3.46 4.66
N PHE A 838 -31.05 3.63 3.35
CA PHE A 838 -32.39 3.87 2.80
C PHE A 838 -33.18 2.56 2.65
N ASP A 839 -34.02 2.22 3.62
CA ASP A 839 -34.98 1.13 3.45
C ASP A 839 -36.40 1.66 3.29
N ARG A 840 -37.05 1.30 2.18
CA ARG A 840 -38.45 1.66 1.94
C ARG A 840 -39.41 0.97 2.92
N GLU A 841 -39.00 -0.14 3.54
CA GLU A 841 -39.82 -0.89 4.50
C GLU A 841 -39.82 -0.27 5.91
N PHE A 842 -38.87 0.63 6.20
CA PHE A 842 -38.76 1.37 7.48
C PHE A 842 -39.11 2.87 7.36
N SER A 843 -39.28 3.36 6.14
CA SER A 843 -39.48 4.79 5.83
C SER A 843 -40.91 5.27 6.06
#